data_AF-A0A9X0YFY5-F1
#
_entry.id   AF-A0A9X0YFY5-F1
#
_cell.length_a   1.000
_cell.length_b   1.000
_cell.length_c   1.000
_cell.angle_alpha   90.00
_cell.angle_beta   90.00
_cell.angle_gamma   90.00
#
_symmetry.space_group_name_H-M   'P 1'
#
loop_
_entity.id
_entity.type
_entity.pdbx_description
1 polymer ?
#
loop_
_entity_poly.entity_id
_entity_poly.type
_entity_poly.pdbx_seq_one_letter_code
_entity_poly.pdbx_strand_id
1 'polypeptide(L)'
;MTIITPSRVLTPSITLTPAPVLVTQPSPTGERASSTSVLDNPAALRRAFSDSCDWQTLAKHLQSLWQALGSDSRYTDADLTHRLKTTFMSLCDEQGLTSGARVSLEAFLQGKGLSAPGNLAALGDLKQWVTRQAQVHPLGNFSGALSWPMPPSIKDQRSIVSLVQGTAFADERKGTLGYLLSGSSVSDADLQKPTLAIEKLLGSAKAQTLGQAIQTQLGGYATHSSLNEYLLAAIHLGLDPESLDAPAPNTVAGFDLAHEAHRGQGAQTIIDNLARHLLDKGRVTAQTANLGARLLLAKTAPQFLVKDIPRSVTYGSLTWAQLAIATARIEADSPGRSLNLTYAQVLAYGEQVETRDAVLQEIQKKVLTDWGEANGLPTGDVSIETLRITFNRQMQALTAASSQVQTPIPRRREMALDALKAAFPDLDPKLFEIPSLVQIFRKPGRTGRHPGIRSMLDVAMHGAKLGTDEHWESADKRIPAAKFCSLFESGRLDVAASFKAAYDQAITSLEQGQQGLADYLISTLPPQDRKNFEFGQLEFFHTSQYTMAMDFFTKPSLRTRGHTLRVKTTLNGEVNIYEIDTRRATIEQQSHLRYRYTPPYTAKNLEHLNANVITKTVLFDPFKDEADQARERSPVNADNPAFGSTRSDYIGRVFAKSLDLHNDDLLQQARGVTSFDKDAATNRAIGEFFLNLIPLRSAIVNFSNGNVGDGLFDLGMDVIGLVTLGAGKAAQASRVLSKGISSFGAVTKVARFLGATAIEAFNPFSGLGGVAQGGARLVAHGAAKGVETVNKLRGASGSYDLLKAASKHYGEAAIGSLTTAGRSIENGAVLHNGKWYGFDPDRMRPYGAPLEGFTPSTRAVDGVISPATIEPARALGNTQFASYQVPASRIAGLTPDSRGVYVAADGHSSHIRHTDSTGLSAVYEVRQVTRTVDGAVQARIYHNNRQTPLLVEHVQGDQWRRLGAQGGTQPSVKSDLGPEIGRGEEAVIYASLDGKSVYKDLGPTRLTTAEGYTNMEVVNLNKYYGEGFAVVVVDEGRKYLKMGRIEGVDLSQFEKGDLPARARSLLDDAFAEMEAKDIFHNDPQLKNFIYSAKDNKVYPVDMDGLSAEFMVAGAIDVYNRKKQKARREFSELITQAA
;
A
#
# COMPACT_ATOMS: atom_id res chain seq x y z
N MET A 1 -10.30 -70.85 46.92
CA MET A 1 -10.55 -69.99 45.75
C MET A 1 -9.23 -69.43 45.29
N THR A 2 -8.51 -70.22 44.48
CA THR A 2 -8.28 -69.99 43.04
C THR A 2 -7.26 -68.88 42.80
N ILE A 3 -6.00 -69.30 42.89
CA ILE A 3 -4.78 -68.59 42.49
C ILE A 3 -4.22 -69.43 41.34
N ILE A 4 -3.79 -68.81 40.22
CA ILE A 4 -2.60 -69.18 39.46
C ILE A 4 -2.26 -68.04 38.48
N THR A 5 -1.00 -67.63 38.59
CA THR A 5 -0.19 -66.68 37.83
C THR A 5 0.30 -67.23 36.47
N PRO A 6 0.79 -66.35 35.56
CA PRO A 6 1.41 -66.74 34.30
C PRO A 6 2.94 -66.86 34.39
N SER A 7 3.57 -67.59 33.46
CA SER A 7 5.02 -67.52 33.21
C SER A 7 5.38 -68.00 31.79
N ARG A 8 6.20 -67.16 31.10
CA ARG A 8 7.32 -67.40 30.14
C ARG A 8 7.14 -68.47 29.04
N VAL A 9 7.68 -68.31 27.83
CA VAL A 9 9.11 -68.48 27.49
C VAL A 9 9.42 -67.98 26.06
N LEU A 10 10.69 -67.62 25.90
CA LEU A 10 11.48 -67.18 24.73
C LEU A 10 11.45 -68.08 23.48
N THR A 11 11.79 -67.49 22.33
CA THR A 11 12.26 -68.18 21.10
C THR A 11 13.49 -67.50 20.49
N PRO A 12 14.54 -68.25 20.10
CA PRO A 12 15.58 -67.83 19.17
C PRO A 12 15.55 -68.61 17.82
N SER A 13 16.07 -67.96 16.74
CA SER A 13 16.98 -68.46 15.66
C SER A 13 16.75 -69.83 14.96
N ILE A 14 16.94 -70.12 13.66
CA ILE A 14 17.77 -69.56 12.56
C ILE A 14 17.51 -70.35 11.21
N THR A 15 17.71 -69.70 10.04
CA THR A 15 18.04 -70.16 8.65
C THR A 15 17.19 -71.13 7.80
N LEU A 16 17.01 -70.80 6.50
CA LEU A 16 17.63 -71.49 5.33
C LEU A 16 17.25 -70.83 3.97
N THR A 17 18.25 -70.65 3.09
CA THR A 17 18.18 -70.47 1.61
C THR A 17 18.94 -71.67 0.96
N PRO A 18 18.98 -71.94 -0.39
CA PRO A 18 18.52 -71.19 -1.59
C PRO A 18 17.90 -71.98 -2.81
N ALA A 19 17.38 -71.21 -3.81
CA ALA A 19 17.41 -71.32 -5.32
C ALA A 19 16.58 -72.40 -6.11
N PRO A 20 16.30 -72.25 -7.46
CA PRO A 20 16.37 -71.09 -8.40
C PRO A 20 15.18 -70.87 -9.40
N VAL A 21 15.07 -69.62 -9.89
CA VAL A 21 14.82 -69.05 -11.26
C VAL A 21 13.86 -69.72 -12.27
N LEU A 22 12.90 -68.92 -12.78
CA LEU A 22 12.60 -68.83 -14.22
C LEU A 22 12.27 -67.39 -14.63
N VAL A 23 13.00 -66.92 -15.64
CA VAL A 23 12.98 -65.57 -16.21
C VAL A 23 11.82 -65.42 -17.19
N THR A 24 11.06 -64.32 -17.11
CA THR A 24 10.38 -63.72 -18.28
C THR A 24 10.48 -62.20 -18.21
N GLN A 25 10.88 -61.59 -19.33
CA GLN A 25 11.14 -60.15 -19.50
C GLN A 25 9.85 -59.30 -19.49
N PRO A 26 9.95 -57.98 -19.19
CA PRO A 26 8.79 -57.09 -19.13
C PRO A 26 8.43 -56.49 -20.49
N SER A 27 7.13 -56.41 -20.79
CA SER A 27 6.57 -55.53 -21.83
C SER A 27 6.38 -54.10 -21.26
N PRO A 28 6.72 -53.02 -21.98
CA PRO A 28 6.61 -51.67 -21.47
C PRO A 28 5.29 -51.02 -21.91
N THR A 29 4.24 -51.13 -21.10
CA THR A 29 3.12 -50.18 -21.10
C THR A 29 2.71 -49.93 -19.67
N GLY A 30 3.51 -49.11 -18.97
CA GLY A 30 3.17 -48.55 -17.67
C GLY A 30 2.74 -47.11 -17.86
N GLU A 31 1.42 -46.87 -17.85
CA GLU A 31 0.88 -45.59 -17.43
C GLU A 31 1.49 -45.22 -16.07
N ARG A 32 2.26 -44.14 -16.03
CA ARG A 32 2.70 -43.54 -14.77
C ARG A 32 1.48 -42.95 -14.08
N ALA A 33 0.84 -43.74 -13.22
CA ALA A 33 0.04 -43.21 -12.13
C ALA A 33 0.96 -42.30 -11.30
N SER A 34 0.70 -40.99 -11.34
CA SER A 34 1.31 -40.02 -10.46
C SER A 34 1.01 -40.43 -9.01
N SER A 35 2.07 -40.61 -8.23
CA SER A 35 1.99 -40.88 -6.80
C SER A 35 1.25 -39.74 -6.10
N THR A 36 0.00 -39.94 -5.74
CA THR A 36 -0.75 -39.07 -4.85
C THR A 36 -0.18 -39.23 -3.45
N SER A 37 0.65 -38.29 -3.01
CA SER A 37 0.95 -38.13 -1.60
C SER A 37 -0.37 -37.91 -0.85
N VAL A 38 -0.59 -38.63 0.24
CA VAL A 38 -1.76 -38.40 1.11
C VAL A 38 -1.69 -36.94 1.60
N LEU A 39 -2.73 -36.16 1.33
CA LEU A 39 -2.80 -34.75 1.72
C LEU A 39 -3.03 -34.64 3.24
N ASP A 40 -1.94 -34.51 4.02
CA ASP A 40 -1.99 -34.26 5.47
C ASP A 40 -1.99 -32.75 5.75
N ASN A 41 -3.16 -32.20 6.03
CA ASN A 41 -3.36 -30.77 6.29
C ASN A 41 -2.82 -30.31 7.66
N PRO A 42 -3.03 -31.03 8.78
CA PRO A 42 -2.41 -30.72 10.07
C PRO A 42 -0.87 -30.68 10.01
N ALA A 43 -0.23 -31.64 9.35
CA ALA A 43 1.23 -31.64 9.21
C ALA A 43 1.73 -30.47 8.34
N ALA A 44 0.99 -30.12 7.29
CA ALA A 44 1.31 -28.97 6.45
C ALA A 44 1.17 -27.63 7.20
N LEU A 45 0.17 -27.51 8.09
CA LEU A 45 -0.02 -26.34 8.95
C LEU A 45 1.19 -26.15 9.87
N ARG A 46 1.60 -27.20 10.60
CA ARG A 46 2.79 -27.17 11.48
C ARG A 46 4.06 -26.83 10.71
N ARG A 47 4.24 -27.40 9.52
CA ARG A 47 5.38 -27.09 8.65
C ARG A 47 5.41 -25.61 8.24
N ALA A 48 4.27 -24.99 7.95
CA ALA A 48 4.21 -23.57 7.61
C ALA A 48 4.65 -22.67 8.79
N PHE A 49 4.31 -23.04 10.02
CA PHE A 49 4.77 -22.34 11.23
C PHE A 49 6.26 -22.54 11.49
N SER A 50 6.76 -23.77 11.34
CA SER A 50 8.20 -24.09 11.39
C SER A 50 8.99 -23.29 10.35
N ASP A 51 8.53 -23.27 9.08
CA ASP A 51 9.16 -22.53 8.00
C ASP A 51 9.19 -21.02 8.28
N SER A 52 8.10 -20.45 8.81
CA SER A 52 8.04 -19.04 9.21
C SER A 52 9.08 -18.71 10.28
N CYS A 53 9.25 -19.58 11.28
CA CYS A 53 10.28 -19.46 12.31
C CYS A 53 11.70 -19.55 11.75
N ASP A 54 11.94 -20.47 10.81
CA ASP A 54 13.22 -20.58 10.11
C ASP A 54 13.56 -19.31 9.34
N TRP A 55 12.58 -18.72 8.61
CA TRP A 55 12.78 -17.46 7.90
C TRP A 55 13.13 -16.31 8.84
N GLN A 56 12.49 -16.22 10.00
CA GLN A 56 12.81 -15.20 11.02
C GLN A 56 14.23 -15.39 11.56
N THR A 57 14.65 -16.63 11.78
CA THR A 57 16.00 -16.97 12.25
C THR A 57 17.03 -16.59 11.18
N LEU A 58 16.79 -16.93 9.92
CA LEU A 58 17.64 -16.54 8.79
C LEU A 58 17.76 -15.02 8.68
N ALA A 59 16.64 -14.28 8.76
CA ALA A 59 16.63 -12.82 8.68
C ALA A 59 17.54 -12.17 9.73
N LYS A 60 17.48 -12.65 10.98
CA LYS A 60 18.34 -12.16 12.09
C LYS A 60 19.83 -12.42 11.80
N HIS A 61 20.17 -13.61 11.32
CA HIS A 61 21.55 -13.94 10.97
C HIS A 61 22.08 -13.11 9.80
N LEU A 62 21.29 -12.94 8.73
CA LEU A 62 21.68 -12.11 7.58
C LEU A 62 21.83 -10.63 7.96
N GLN A 63 20.97 -10.11 8.84
CA GLN A 63 21.09 -8.75 9.37
C GLN A 63 22.38 -8.55 10.17
N SER A 64 22.69 -9.50 11.06
CA SER A 64 23.92 -9.47 11.87
C SER A 64 25.17 -9.55 10.99
N LEU A 65 25.13 -10.42 9.97
CA LEU A 65 26.20 -10.58 8.99
C LEU A 65 26.43 -9.30 8.18
N TRP A 66 25.35 -8.70 7.68
CA TRP A 66 25.40 -7.43 6.94
C TRP A 66 26.02 -6.30 7.77
N GLN A 67 25.63 -6.16 9.04
CA GLN A 67 26.19 -5.14 9.93
C GLN A 67 27.68 -5.34 10.18
N ALA A 68 28.08 -6.57 10.52
CA ALA A 68 29.48 -6.89 10.79
C ALA A 68 30.40 -6.61 9.58
N LEU A 69 29.95 -6.98 8.38
CA LEU A 69 30.72 -6.78 7.15
C LEU A 69 30.70 -5.31 6.67
N GLY A 70 29.56 -4.62 6.81
CA GLY A 70 29.43 -3.22 6.39
C GLY A 70 30.26 -2.24 7.23
N SER A 71 30.59 -2.60 8.47
CA SER A 71 31.46 -1.79 9.35
C SER A 71 32.95 -2.05 9.17
N ASP A 72 33.35 -3.12 8.46
CA ASP A 72 34.75 -3.49 8.30
C ASP A 72 35.32 -2.92 7.01
N SER A 73 36.17 -1.89 7.12
CA SER A 73 36.82 -1.26 5.97
C SER A 73 37.82 -2.17 5.25
N ARG A 74 38.10 -3.39 5.76
CA ARG A 74 39.01 -4.38 5.17
C ARG A 74 38.31 -5.59 4.57
N TYR A 75 36.97 -5.55 4.48
CA TYR A 75 36.13 -6.60 3.91
C TYR A 75 36.57 -7.08 2.51
N THR A 76 36.52 -8.39 2.28
CA THR A 76 36.60 -9.03 0.96
C THR A 76 35.42 -9.98 0.70
N ASP A 77 35.07 -10.21 -0.57
CA ASP A 77 33.98 -11.14 -0.95
C ASP A 77 34.24 -12.60 -0.52
N ALA A 78 35.51 -12.97 -0.32
CA ALA A 78 35.88 -14.27 0.26
C ALA A 78 35.45 -14.39 1.73
N ASP A 79 35.50 -13.28 2.49
CA ASP A 79 35.05 -13.25 3.89
C ASP A 79 33.55 -13.50 4.01
N LEU A 80 32.74 -12.94 3.09
CA LEU A 80 31.31 -13.22 3.02
C LEU A 80 31.04 -14.70 2.78
N THR A 81 31.69 -15.26 1.76
CA THR A 81 31.54 -16.68 1.39
C THR A 81 31.93 -17.59 2.57
N HIS A 82 33.04 -17.30 3.23
CA HIS A 82 33.47 -18.05 4.42
C HIS A 82 32.46 -17.94 5.57
N ARG A 83 31.93 -16.74 5.85
CA ARG A 83 30.94 -16.54 6.93
C ARG A 83 29.61 -17.23 6.66
N LEU A 84 29.13 -17.29 5.41
CA LEU A 84 27.92 -18.03 5.06
C LEU A 84 28.06 -19.55 5.31
N LYS A 85 29.28 -20.09 5.13
CA LYS A 85 29.60 -21.50 5.38
C LYS A 85 29.77 -21.84 6.86
N THR A 86 30.29 -20.89 7.64
CA THR A 86 30.69 -21.11 9.05
C THR A 86 29.68 -20.60 10.07
N THR A 87 28.71 -19.76 9.65
CA THR A 87 27.62 -19.31 10.51
C THR A 87 26.49 -20.33 10.45
N PHE A 88 26.09 -20.85 11.62
CA PHE A 88 25.04 -21.85 11.74
C PHE A 88 23.79 -21.28 12.40
N MET A 89 22.64 -21.52 11.78
CA MET A 89 21.33 -21.28 12.38
C MET A 89 20.75 -22.58 12.94
N SER A 90 19.96 -22.47 14.00
CA SER A 90 19.12 -23.57 14.48
C SER A 90 17.85 -23.62 13.63
N LEU A 91 17.41 -24.82 13.29
CA LEU A 91 16.12 -25.05 12.63
C LEU A 91 15.01 -25.07 13.69
N CYS A 92 13.80 -24.69 13.30
CA CYS A 92 12.63 -24.79 14.17
C CYS A 92 11.98 -26.18 14.08
N ASP A 93 11.33 -26.62 15.15
CA ASP A 93 10.52 -27.82 15.21
C ASP A 93 9.10 -27.57 14.69
N GLU A 94 8.27 -28.62 14.67
CA GLU A 94 6.88 -28.56 14.23
C GLU A 94 5.97 -27.68 15.10
N GLN A 95 6.45 -27.19 16.25
CA GLN A 95 5.76 -26.20 17.09
C GLN A 95 6.27 -24.77 16.84
N GLY A 96 7.18 -24.57 15.88
CA GLY A 96 7.79 -23.27 15.60
C GLY A 96 8.76 -22.82 16.69
N LEU A 97 9.33 -23.76 17.46
CA LEU A 97 10.35 -23.51 18.48
C LEU A 97 11.73 -23.95 17.98
N THR A 98 12.80 -23.32 18.44
CA THR A 98 14.16 -23.68 18.00
C THR A 98 14.54 -25.10 18.44
N SER A 99 14.82 -25.98 17.48
CA SER A 99 15.34 -27.34 17.66
C SER A 99 16.86 -27.34 17.90
N GLY A 100 17.38 -28.49 18.33
CA GLY A 100 18.83 -28.75 18.42
C GLY A 100 19.51 -28.98 17.06
N ALA A 101 18.74 -29.20 15.98
CA ALA A 101 19.28 -29.36 14.63
C ALA A 101 19.83 -28.02 14.09
N ARG A 102 21.02 -28.04 13.48
CA ARG A 102 21.70 -26.84 12.96
C ARG A 102 22.14 -27.03 11.52
N VAL A 103 22.10 -25.95 10.76
CA VAL A 103 22.53 -25.91 9.35
C VAL A 103 23.29 -24.61 9.09
N SER A 104 24.27 -24.62 8.18
CA SER A 104 24.95 -23.40 7.77
C SER A 104 24.01 -22.49 6.97
N LEU A 105 24.26 -21.18 6.98
CA LEU A 105 23.42 -20.24 6.20
C LEU A 105 23.44 -20.58 4.71
N GLU A 106 24.61 -20.94 4.16
CA GLU A 106 24.73 -21.37 2.76
C GLU A 106 23.88 -22.61 2.46
N ALA A 107 23.97 -23.65 3.28
CA ALA A 107 23.22 -24.89 3.05
C ALA A 107 21.72 -24.67 3.21
N PHE A 108 21.28 -23.81 4.14
CA PHE A 108 19.86 -23.46 4.25
C PHE A 108 19.36 -22.71 3.01
N LEU A 109 20.10 -21.72 2.52
CA LEU A 109 19.75 -20.98 1.31
C LEU A 109 19.63 -21.92 0.11
N GLN A 110 20.63 -22.78 -0.11
CA GLN A 110 20.60 -23.78 -1.18
C GLN A 110 19.43 -24.76 -1.02
N GLY A 111 19.15 -25.21 0.20
CA GLY A 111 18.01 -26.08 0.51
C GLY A 111 16.65 -25.44 0.23
N LYS A 112 16.55 -24.10 0.29
CA LYS A 112 15.35 -23.34 -0.11
C LYS A 112 15.39 -22.90 -1.59
N GLY A 113 16.36 -23.39 -2.39
CA GLY A 113 16.51 -23.05 -3.80
C GLY A 113 17.03 -21.63 -4.06
N LEU A 114 17.65 -21.01 -3.06
CA LEU A 114 18.21 -19.65 -3.15
C LEU A 114 19.72 -19.70 -3.38
N SER A 115 20.21 -18.79 -4.23
CA SER A 115 21.65 -18.59 -4.45
C SER A 115 22.28 -17.87 -3.27
N ALA A 116 23.46 -18.34 -2.84
CA ALA A 116 24.26 -17.64 -1.84
C ALA A 116 24.77 -16.30 -2.42
N PRO A 117 24.74 -15.19 -1.65
CA PRO A 117 25.18 -13.89 -2.14
C PRO A 117 26.70 -13.85 -2.28
N GLY A 118 27.19 -13.42 -3.45
CA GLY A 118 28.63 -13.38 -3.75
C GLY A 118 29.34 -12.10 -3.32
N ASN A 119 28.59 -11.03 -3.01
CA ASN A 119 29.15 -9.75 -2.58
C ASN A 119 28.20 -9.03 -1.61
N LEU A 120 28.67 -7.94 -1.02
CA LEU A 120 27.90 -7.18 -0.04
C LEU A 120 26.57 -6.72 -0.65
N ALA A 121 26.53 -6.11 -1.84
CA ALA A 121 25.27 -5.65 -2.45
C ALA A 121 24.21 -6.77 -2.59
N ALA A 122 24.60 -7.95 -3.09
CA ALA A 122 23.72 -9.11 -3.21
C ALA A 122 23.25 -9.63 -1.84
N LEU A 123 24.08 -9.55 -0.80
CA LEU A 123 23.66 -9.86 0.57
C LEU A 123 22.57 -8.89 1.04
N GLY A 124 22.66 -7.61 0.64
CA GLY A 124 21.68 -6.58 0.97
C GLY A 124 20.31 -6.85 0.37
N ASP A 125 20.28 -7.23 -0.91
CA ASP A 125 19.06 -7.59 -1.63
C ASP A 125 18.44 -8.87 -1.05
N LEU A 126 19.26 -9.90 -0.82
CA LEU A 126 18.81 -11.14 -0.18
C LEU A 126 18.25 -10.89 1.21
N LYS A 127 18.95 -10.10 2.03
CA LYS A 127 18.52 -9.72 3.38
C LYS A 127 17.17 -9.01 3.35
N GLN A 128 16.97 -8.06 2.44
CA GLN A 128 15.68 -7.37 2.30
C GLN A 128 14.56 -8.35 1.89
N TRP A 129 14.82 -9.22 0.92
CA TRP A 129 13.85 -10.23 0.49
C TRP A 129 13.49 -11.21 1.63
N VAL A 130 14.49 -11.79 2.30
CA VAL A 130 14.29 -12.72 3.44
C VAL A 130 13.56 -12.03 4.58
N THR A 131 13.90 -10.77 4.89
CA THR A 131 13.21 -10.00 5.94
C THR A 131 11.73 -9.82 5.60
N ARG A 132 11.39 -9.51 4.33
CA ARG A 132 9.99 -9.44 3.90
C ARG A 132 9.27 -10.77 4.08
N GLN A 133 9.87 -11.88 3.65
CA GLN A 133 9.28 -13.22 3.80
C GLN A 133 9.06 -13.59 5.27
N ALA A 134 10.05 -13.32 6.13
CA ALA A 134 9.99 -13.60 7.56
C ALA A 134 8.90 -12.80 8.31
N GLN A 135 8.47 -11.66 7.76
CA GLN A 135 7.44 -10.81 8.34
C GLN A 135 6.02 -11.22 7.94
N VAL A 136 5.84 -11.97 6.84
CA VAL A 136 4.52 -12.45 6.41
C VAL A 136 4.05 -13.54 7.38
N HIS A 137 2.85 -13.36 7.93
CA HIS A 137 2.24 -14.38 8.77
C HIS A 137 1.95 -15.65 7.94
N PRO A 138 2.22 -16.87 8.44
CA PRO A 138 2.06 -18.11 7.67
C PRO A 138 0.62 -18.37 7.19
N LEU A 139 -0.36 -17.77 7.87
CA LEU A 139 -1.79 -17.81 7.50
C LEU A 139 -2.29 -16.51 6.83
N GLY A 140 -1.37 -15.66 6.36
CA GLY A 140 -1.68 -14.35 5.78
C GLY A 140 -2.47 -13.47 6.75
N ASN A 141 -3.50 -12.79 6.24
CA ASN A 141 -4.40 -11.92 7.01
C ASN A 141 -5.58 -12.66 7.67
N PHE A 142 -5.46 -13.97 7.89
CA PHE A 142 -6.46 -14.85 8.50
C PHE A 142 -7.80 -14.98 7.76
N SER A 143 -7.93 -14.46 6.56
CA SER A 143 -9.18 -14.53 5.78
C SER A 143 -9.32 -15.83 4.96
N GLY A 144 -8.23 -16.60 4.82
CA GLY A 144 -8.19 -17.85 4.07
C GLY A 144 -8.68 -17.68 2.63
N ALA A 145 -9.69 -18.46 2.26
CA ALA A 145 -10.26 -18.47 0.92
C ALA A 145 -10.79 -17.09 0.47
N LEU A 146 -11.18 -16.21 1.40
CA LEU A 146 -11.61 -14.85 1.06
C LEU A 146 -10.48 -13.95 0.55
N SER A 147 -9.21 -14.35 0.69
CA SER A 147 -8.03 -13.67 0.13
C SER A 147 -7.43 -14.37 -1.09
N TRP A 148 -8.11 -15.38 -1.66
CA TRP A 148 -7.67 -15.93 -2.94
C TRP A 148 -7.70 -14.85 -4.04
N PRO A 149 -6.86 -14.97 -5.10
CA PRO A 149 -6.87 -14.03 -6.21
C PRO A 149 -8.28 -13.77 -6.76
N MET A 150 -9.10 -14.82 -6.79
CA MET A 150 -10.55 -14.73 -6.92
C MET A 150 -11.21 -15.36 -5.68
N PRO A 151 -11.86 -14.58 -4.81
CA PRO A 151 -12.55 -15.12 -3.65
C PRO A 151 -13.75 -16.00 -4.05
N PRO A 152 -14.26 -16.87 -3.16
CA PRO A 152 -15.47 -17.65 -3.40
C PRO A 152 -16.63 -16.75 -3.84
N SER A 153 -17.48 -17.25 -4.75
CA SER A 153 -18.64 -16.49 -5.22
C SER A 153 -19.59 -16.17 -4.07
N ILE A 154 -20.44 -15.14 -4.19
CA ILE A 154 -21.45 -14.85 -3.15
C ILE A 154 -22.35 -16.06 -2.88
N LYS A 155 -22.64 -16.88 -3.91
CA LYS A 155 -23.36 -18.15 -3.77
C LYS A 155 -22.60 -19.15 -2.90
N ASP A 156 -21.30 -19.30 -3.11
CA ASP A 156 -20.46 -20.21 -2.32
C ASP A 156 -20.28 -19.70 -0.89
N GLN A 157 -20.10 -18.38 -0.70
CA GLN A 157 -20.01 -17.79 0.63
C GLN A 157 -21.31 -17.99 1.42
N ARG A 158 -22.49 -17.82 0.79
CA ARG A 158 -23.78 -18.16 1.40
C ARG A 158 -23.90 -19.64 1.74
N SER A 159 -23.37 -20.51 0.89
CA SER A 159 -23.33 -21.96 1.14
C SER A 159 -22.47 -22.28 2.38
N ILE A 160 -21.31 -21.65 2.52
CA ILE A 160 -20.46 -21.76 3.72
C ILE A 160 -21.22 -21.29 4.97
N VAL A 161 -21.85 -20.11 4.92
CA VAL A 161 -22.64 -19.56 6.04
C VAL A 161 -23.75 -20.53 6.45
N SER A 162 -24.51 -21.06 5.47
CA SER A 162 -25.60 -22.01 5.74
C SER A 162 -25.11 -23.30 6.40
N LEU A 163 -23.93 -23.79 6.02
CA LEU A 163 -23.34 -25.00 6.60
C LEU A 163 -22.91 -24.78 8.05
N VAL A 164 -22.24 -23.65 8.35
CA VAL A 164 -21.78 -23.36 9.72
C VAL A 164 -22.90 -22.93 10.67
N GLN A 165 -24.01 -22.40 10.15
CA GLN A 165 -25.19 -22.03 10.94
C GLN A 165 -26.20 -23.19 11.08
N GLY A 166 -26.06 -24.27 10.33
CA GLY A 166 -26.96 -25.43 10.38
C GLY A 166 -26.80 -26.30 11.65
N THR A 167 -27.85 -27.06 11.99
CA THR A 167 -27.96 -27.88 13.21
C THR A 167 -26.91 -28.99 13.35
N ALA A 168 -26.21 -29.35 12.27
CA ALA A 168 -25.14 -30.36 12.29
C ALA A 168 -23.83 -29.87 12.93
N PHE A 169 -23.58 -28.55 12.95
CA PHE A 169 -22.34 -27.94 13.46
C PHE A 169 -22.58 -26.80 14.45
N ALA A 170 -23.83 -26.37 14.61
CA ALA A 170 -24.23 -25.35 15.58
C ALA A 170 -24.55 -25.97 16.96
N ASP A 171 -23.65 -25.78 17.92
CA ASP A 171 -24.12 -25.44 19.27
C ASP A 171 -24.52 -23.96 19.15
N GLU A 172 -25.83 -23.69 18.95
CA GLU A 172 -26.41 -22.40 18.55
C GLU A 172 -25.97 -21.20 19.41
N ARG A 173 -25.32 -21.43 20.55
CA ARG A 173 -24.84 -20.42 21.48
C ARG A 173 -23.34 -20.06 21.36
N LYS A 174 -22.58 -20.62 20.41
CA LYS A 174 -21.10 -20.50 20.43
C LYS A 174 -20.39 -20.18 19.10
N GLY A 175 -21.10 -20.11 17.96
CA GLY A 175 -20.53 -19.76 16.64
C GLY A 175 -19.42 -20.72 16.14
N THR A 176 -18.85 -20.45 14.95
CA THR A 176 -17.78 -21.28 14.34
C THR A 176 -16.57 -21.42 15.24
N LEU A 177 -16.13 -20.33 15.89
CA LEU A 177 -14.98 -20.37 16.80
C LEU A 177 -15.24 -21.23 18.05
N GLY A 178 -16.46 -21.18 18.61
CA GLY A 178 -16.79 -22.02 19.77
C GLY A 178 -16.93 -23.49 19.42
N TYR A 179 -17.45 -23.81 18.23
CA TYR A 179 -17.42 -25.18 17.70
C TYR A 179 -15.98 -25.71 17.62
N LEU A 180 -15.06 -24.94 17.03
CA LEU A 180 -13.64 -25.32 16.92
C LEU A 180 -12.99 -25.44 18.30
N LEU A 181 -13.23 -24.47 19.20
CA LEU A 181 -12.66 -24.47 20.55
C LEU A 181 -13.02 -25.74 21.32
N SER A 182 -14.29 -26.18 21.23
CA SER A 182 -14.79 -27.36 21.95
C SER A 182 -14.15 -28.70 21.56
N GLY A 183 -13.45 -28.76 20.43
CA GLY A 183 -12.71 -29.95 19.98
C GLY A 183 -11.21 -29.73 19.89
N SER A 184 -10.69 -28.64 20.47
CA SER A 184 -9.29 -28.25 20.39
C SER A 184 -8.56 -28.43 21.72
N SER A 185 -7.23 -28.38 21.70
CA SER A 185 -6.36 -28.35 22.88
C SER A 185 -6.01 -26.92 23.32
N VAL A 186 -6.77 -25.92 22.86
CA VAL A 186 -6.56 -24.51 23.20
C VAL A 186 -6.90 -24.25 24.67
N SER A 187 -5.95 -23.68 25.39
CA SER A 187 -6.12 -23.17 26.75
C SER A 187 -6.42 -21.68 26.78
N ASP A 188 -6.88 -21.15 27.92
CA ASP A 188 -7.08 -19.71 28.11
C ASP A 188 -5.77 -18.91 27.90
N ALA A 189 -4.63 -19.50 28.24
CA ALA A 189 -3.31 -18.89 27.98
C ALA A 189 -2.96 -18.84 26.48
N ASP A 190 -3.41 -19.82 25.70
CA ASP A 190 -3.22 -19.82 24.24
C ASP A 190 -4.06 -18.73 23.58
N LEU A 191 -5.27 -18.44 24.08
CA LEU A 191 -6.16 -17.39 23.54
C LEU A 191 -5.56 -15.98 23.66
N GLN A 192 -4.62 -15.77 24.57
CA GLN A 192 -3.83 -14.53 24.67
C GLN A 192 -2.73 -14.42 23.60
N LYS A 193 -2.49 -15.49 22.84
CA LYS A 193 -1.51 -15.58 21.75
C LYS A 193 -2.25 -15.96 20.45
N PRO A 194 -2.86 -15.00 19.74
CA PRO A 194 -3.77 -15.27 18.62
C PRO A 194 -3.22 -16.24 17.58
N THR A 195 -1.94 -16.10 17.23
CA THR A 195 -1.25 -16.99 16.29
C THR A 195 -1.22 -18.45 16.76
N LEU A 196 -0.85 -18.69 18.03
CA LEU A 196 -0.81 -20.03 18.61
C LEU A 196 -2.22 -20.61 18.81
N ALA A 197 -3.17 -19.78 19.21
CA ALA A 197 -4.57 -20.20 19.32
C ALA A 197 -5.11 -20.68 17.98
N ILE A 198 -4.89 -19.92 16.90
CA ILE A 198 -5.35 -20.30 15.55
C ILE A 198 -4.67 -21.57 15.04
N GLU A 199 -3.37 -21.73 15.24
CA GLU A 199 -2.66 -22.95 14.87
C GLU A 199 -3.32 -24.19 15.52
N LYS A 200 -3.54 -24.13 16.83
CA LYS A 200 -4.19 -25.21 17.59
C LYS A 200 -5.66 -25.44 17.19
N LEU A 201 -6.40 -24.36 16.90
CA LEU A 201 -7.80 -24.47 16.44
C LEU A 201 -7.90 -25.16 15.09
N LEU A 202 -7.11 -24.72 14.11
CA LEU A 202 -7.11 -25.26 12.75
C LEU A 202 -6.52 -26.69 12.68
N GLY A 203 -5.59 -27.02 13.58
CA GLY A 203 -5.04 -28.37 13.71
C GLY A 203 -5.97 -29.39 14.39
N SER A 204 -7.15 -28.98 14.87
CA SER A 204 -8.06 -29.87 15.61
C SER A 204 -8.83 -30.86 14.71
N ALA A 205 -9.29 -31.97 15.27
CA ALA A 205 -10.12 -32.93 14.53
C ALA A 205 -11.42 -32.29 14.02
N LYS A 206 -12.05 -31.41 14.83
CA LYS A 206 -13.26 -30.67 14.44
C LYS A 206 -13.02 -29.71 13.27
N ALA A 207 -11.85 -29.05 13.24
CA ALA A 207 -11.43 -28.25 12.09
C ALA A 207 -11.36 -29.11 10.83
N GLN A 208 -10.69 -30.26 10.87
CA GLN A 208 -10.57 -31.15 9.72
C GLN A 208 -11.93 -31.60 9.19
N THR A 209 -12.85 -32.01 10.08
CA THR A 209 -14.21 -32.40 9.70
C THR A 209 -14.98 -31.26 9.02
N LEU A 210 -14.96 -30.05 9.60
CA LEU A 210 -15.70 -28.92 9.05
C LEU A 210 -15.08 -28.42 7.74
N GLY A 211 -13.75 -28.32 7.66
CA GLY A 211 -13.05 -27.94 6.44
C GLY A 211 -13.34 -28.90 5.30
N GLN A 212 -13.37 -30.21 5.58
CA GLN A 212 -13.67 -31.23 4.57
C GLN A 212 -15.12 -31.16 4.13
N ALA A 213 -16.06 -30.89 5.05
CA ALA A 213 -17.47 -30.68 4.71
C ALA A 213 -17.65 -29.48 3.78
N ILE A 214 -17.03 -28.32 4.09
CA ILE A 214 -17.06 -27.12 3.24
C ILE A 214 -16.47 -27.43 1.86
N GLN A 215 -15.27 -28.00 1.82
CA GLN A 215 -14.60 -28.32 0.56
C GLN A 215 -15.43 -29.27 -0.29
N THR A 216 -16.01 -30.31 0.31
CA THR A 216 -16.86 -31.28 -0.40
C THR A 216 -18.10 -30.61 -0.97
N GLN A 217 -18.78 -29.78 -0.17
CA GLN A 217 -19.99 -29.08 -0.59
C GLN A 217 -19.75 -28.12 -1.77
N LEU A 218 -18.57 -27.50 -1.82
CA LEU A 218 -18.19 -26.59 -2.90
C LEU A 218 -17.50 -27.28 -4.09
N GLY A 219 -17.22 -28.59 -3.99
CA GLY A 219 -16.40 -29.30 -4.98
C GLY A 219 -14.98 -28.74 -5.11
N GLY A 220 -14.43 -28.19 -4.01
CA GLY A 220 -13.19 -27.45 -4.00
C GLY A 220 -11.94 -28.31 -4.27
N TYR A 221 -10.94 -27.72 -4.93
CA TYR A 221 -9.66 -28.40 -5.18
C TYR A 221 -8.93 -28.72 -3.87
N ALA A 222 -8.49 -29.97 -3.71
CA ALA A 222 -7.80 -30.43 -2.51
C ALA A 222 -6.30 -30.09 -2.56
N THR A 223 -5.83 -29.36 -1.57
CA THR A 223 -4.40 -29.11 -1.37
C THR A 223 -4.03 -29.36 0.09
N HIS A 224 -2.74 -29.35 0.40
CA HIS A 224 -2.26 -29.44 1.78
C HIS A 224 -2.75 -28.27 2.67
N SER A 225 -3.23 -27.15 2.11
CA SER A 225 -3.70 -25.97 2.87
C SER A 225 -5.19 -25.65 2.70
N SER A 226 -5.88 -26.23 1.71
CA SER A 226 -7.24 -25.85 1.31
C SER A 226 -8.25 -25.90 2.46
N LEU A 227 -8.18 -26.91 3.34
CA LEU A 227 -9.09 -27.03 4.48
C LEU A 227 -8.96 -25.83 5.44
N ASN A 228 -7.72 -25.42 5.75
CA ASN A 228 -7.46 -24.27 6.61
C ASN A 228 -7.94 -22.96 5.98
N GLU A 229 -7.77 -22.82 4.66
CA GLU A 229 -8.24 -21.66 3.91
C GLU A 229 -9.78 -21.54 3.93
N TYR A 230 -10.51 -22.65 3.73
CA TYR A 230 -11.97 -22.68 3.85
C TYR A 230 -12.44 -22.42 5.28
N LEU A 231 -11.76 -22.98 6.28
CA LEU A 231 -12.10 -22.76 7.70
C LEU A 231 -11.93 -21.30 8.13
N LEU A 232 -10.83 -20.66 7.72
CA LEU A 232 -10.60 -19.24 7.98
C LEU A 232 -11.69 -18.38 7.33
N ALA A 233 -12.09 -18.68 6.09
CA ALA A 233 -13.23 -18.03 5.44
C ALA A 233 -14.53 -18.25 6.22
N ALA A 234 -14.78 -19.47 6.70
CA ALA A 234 -15.96 -19.81 7.48
C ALA A 234 -16.00 -19.13 8.87
N ILE A 235 -14.84 -18.92 9.49
CA ILE A 235 -14.72 -18.11 10.72
C ILE A 235 -15.14 -16.66 10.41
N HIS A 236 -14.57 -16.06 9.37
CA HIS A 236 -14.91 -14.69 8.98
C HIS A 236 -16.39 -14.51 8.64
N LEU A 237 -16.94 -15.38 7.80
CA LEU A 237 -18.34 -15.34 7.40
C LEU A 237 -19.31 -15.64 8.55
N GLY A 238 -18.89 -16.46 9.52
CA GLY A 238 -19.67 -16.72 10.74
C GLY A 238 -19.67 -15.55 11.71
N LEU A 239 -18.57 -14.78 11.77
CA LEU A 239 -18.41 -13.60 12.61
C LEU A 239 -19.09 -12.35 12.01
N ASP A 240 -19.08 -12.21 10.68
CA ASP A 240 -19.61 -11.08 9.93
C ASP A 240 -20.42 -11.54 8.70
N PRO A 241 -21.56 -12.24 8.90
CA PRO A 241 -22.46 -12.59 7.79
C PRO A 241 -23.06 -11.36 7.10
N GLU A 242 -23.17 -10.23 7.81
CA GLU A 242 -23.65 -8.95 7.30
C GLU A 242 -22.78 -8.44 6.12
N SER A 243 -21.53 -8.89 6.02
CA SER A 243 -20.65 -8.61 4.88
C SER A 243 -21.20 -9.04 3.51
N LEU A 244 -22.17 -9.96 3.48
CA LEU A 244 -22.80 -10.46 2.25
C LEU A 244 -23.92 -9.55 1.71
N ASP A 245 -24.46 -8.65 2.54
CA ASP A 245 -25.65 -7.86 2.23
C ASP A 245 -25.35 -6.36 2.09
N ALA A 246 -24.20 -6.04 1.49
CA ALA A 246 -23.77 -4.66 1.20
C ALA A 246 -23.72 -3.75 2.46
N PRO A 247 -22.83 -4.06 3.43
CA PRO A 247 -22.73 -3.32 4.69
C PRO A 247 -22.42 -1.82 4.47
N ALA A 248 -22.85 -1.01 5.45
CA ALA A 248 -22.54 0.40 5.51
C ALA A 248 -21.00 0.62 5.53
N PRO A 249 -20.50 1.75 4.97
CA PRO A 249 -19.08 2.09 5.05
C PRO A 249 -18.55 2.03 6.48
N ASN A 250 -17.29 1.66 6.64
CA ASN A 250 -16.60 1.60 7.94
C ASN A 250 -17.27 0.69 9.00
N THR A 251 -18.15 -0.23 8.59
CA THR A 251 -18.74 -1.23 9.48
C THR A 251 -18.11 -2.63 9.32
N VAL A 252 -18.09 -3.38 10.41
CA VAL A 252 -17.64 -4.79 10.48
C VAL A 252 -18.59 -5.55 11.41
N ALA A 253 -19.26 -6.61 10.95
CA ALA A 253 -20.31 -7.31 11.72
C ALA A 253 -21.40 -6.36 12.26
N GLY A 254 -21.72 -5.32 11.49
CA GLY A 254 -22.63 -4.24 11.89
C GLY A 254 -22.10 -3.29 12.98
N PHE A 255 -20.84 -3.43 13.39
CA PHE A 255 -20.15 -2.49 14.30
C PHE A 255 -19.52 -1.36 13.50
N ASP A 256 -19.88 -0.12 13.79
CA ASP A 256 -19.31 1.06 13.13
C ASP A 256 -17.95 1.44 13.74
N LEU A 257 -16.87 1.20 12.98
CA LEU A 257 -15.51 1.58 13.38
C LEU A 257 -15.34 3.10 13.39
N ALA A 258 -16.12 3.84 12.60
CA ALA A 258 -16.07 5.30 12.46
C ALA A 258 -17.03 6.05 13.39
N HIS A 259 -17.73 5.33 14.27
CA HIS A 259 -18.68 5.93 15.21
C HIS A 259 -18.04 7.08 16.00
N GLU A 260 -18.77 8.19 16.18
CA GLU A 260 -18.26 9.42 16.82
C GLU A 260 -17.61 9.15 18.21
N ALA A 261 -18.18 8.21 18.97
CA ALA A 261 -17.66 7.80 20.28
C ALA A 261 -16.25 7.16 20.25
N HIS A 262 -15.79 6.71 19.09
CA HIS A 262 -14.45 6.14 18.91
C HIS A 262 -13.40 7.21 18.59
N ARG A 263 -13.80 8.42 18.20
CA ARG A 263 -12.86 9.52 17.95
C ARG A 263 -12.04 9.83 19.20
N GLY A 264 -10.73 9.93 19.04
CA GLY A 264 -9.80 10.17 20.16
C GLY A 264 -9.54 8.93 21.02
N GLN A 265 -10.12 7.77 20.70
CA GLN A 265 -9.84 6.51 21.40
C GLN A 265 -8.64 5.77 20.78
N GLY A 266 -7.90 5.03 21.60
CA GLY A 266 -6.85 4.14 21.13
C GLY A 266 -7.40 2.85 20.49
N ALA A 267 -6.59 2.18 19.66
CA ALA A 267 -6.99 0.96 18.95
C ALA A 267 -7.53 -0.14 19.88
N GLN A 268 -6.89 -0.36 21.04
CA GLN A 268 -7.28 -1.42 21.98
C GLN A 268 -8.71 -1.21 22.52
N THR A 269 -9.09 0.02 22.84
CA THR A 269 -10.46 0.35 23.30
C THR A 269 -11.50 -0.04 22.26
N ILE A 270 -11.21 0.23 20.98
CA ILE A 270 -12.12 -0.08 19.87
C ILE A 270 -12.17 -1.60 19.61
N ILE A 271 -11.04 -2.30 19.73
CA ILE A 271 -11.00 -3.78 19.68
C ILE A 271 -11.86 -4.38 20.80
N ASP A 272 -11.77 -3.85 22.02
CA ASP A 272 -12.54 -4.34 23.17
C ASP A 272 -14.03 -4.05 23.02
N ASN A 273 -14.40 -2.90 22.43
CA ASN A 273 -15.79 -2.58 22.07
C ASN A 273 -16.32 -3.56 21.01
N LEU A 274 -15.54 -3.86 19.96
CA LEU A 274 -15.92 -4.83 18.94
C LEU A 274 -16.06 -6.24 19.53
N ALA A 275 -15.15 -6.66 20.41
CA ALA A 275 -15.22 -7.95 21.08
C ALA A 275 -16.51 -8.10 21.91
N ARG A 276 -16.90 -7.05 22.64
CA ARG A 276 -18.19 -6.98 23.34
C ARG A 276 -19.37 -7.05 22.38
N HIS A 277 -19.34 -6.28 21.29
CA HIS A 277 -20.40 -6.31 20.27
C HIS A 277 -20.60 -7.71 19.68
N LEU A 278 -19.52 -8.43 19.36
CA LEU A 278 -19.61 -9.80 18.84
C LEU A 278 -20.18 -10.77 19.89
N LEU A 279 -19.84 -10.57 21.17
CA LEU A 279 -20.38 -11.37 22.28
C LEU A 279 -21.88 -11.15 22.43
N ASP A 280 -22.32 -9.89 22.41
CA ASP A 280 -23.74 -9.50 22.51
C ASP A 280 -24.57 -10.03 21.33
N LYS A 281 -23.95 -10.14 20.15
CA LYS A 281 -24.53 -10.75 18.94
C LYS A 281 -24.51 -12.28 18.96
N GLY A 282 -23.94 -12.92 19.99
CA GLY A 282 -23.83 -14.38 20.08
C GLY A 282 -22.91 -15.02 19.03
N ARG A 283 -22.00 -14.23 18.43
CA ARG A 283 -21.06 -14.72 17.39
C ARG A 283 -19.83 -15.40 17.98
N VAL A 284 -19.56 -15.12 19.26
CA VAL A 284 -18.39 -15.58 20.02
C VAL A 284 -18.81 -15.94 21.44
N THR A 285 -17.93 -16.64 22.15
CA THR A 285 -18.04 -16.86 23.59
C THR A 285 -17.21 -15.82 24.34
N ALA A 286 -17.39 -15.69 25.66
CA ALA A 286 -16.56 -14.80 26.48
C ALA A 286 -15.05 -15.10 26.32
N GLN A 287 -14.69 -16.38 26.16
CA GLN A 287 -13.30 -16.81 25.94
C GLN A 287 -12.77 -16.40 24.55
N THR A 288 -13.61 -16.48 23.52
CA THR A 288 -13.19 -16.25 22.12
C THR A 288 -13.43 -14.84 21.61
N ALA A 289 -14.02 -13.94 22.41
CA ALA A 289 -14.43 -12.61 21.97
C ALA A 289 -13.28 -11.75 21.45
N ASN A 290 -12.17 -11.68 22.18
CA ASN A 290 -10.99 -10.91 21.76
C ASN A 290 -10.36 -11.49 20.48
N LEU A 291 -10.26 -12.82 20.41
CA LEU A 291 -9.76 -13.52 19.22
C LEU A 291 -10.65 -13.24 18.00
N GLY A 292 -11.97 -13.33 18.13
CA GLY A 292 -12.92 -13.05 17.05
C GLY A 292 -12.81 -11.61 16.52
N ALA A 293 -12.72 -10.62 17.41
CA ALA A 293 -12.52 -9.23 17.02
C ALA A 293 -11.20 -9.03 16.25
N ARG A 294 -10.10 -9.62 16.73
CA ARG A 294 -8.80 -9.55 16.06
C ARG A 294 -8.82 -10.24 14.69
N LEU A 295 -9.45 -11.39 14.55
CA LEU A 295 -9.55 -12.07 13.26
C LEU A 295 -10.31 -11.23 12.24
N LEU A 296 -11.46 -10.67 12.61
CA LEU A 296 -12.22 -9.78 11.73
C LEU A 296 -11.40 -8.57 11.27
N LEU A 297 -10.72 -7.90 12.21
CA LEU A 297 -9.91 -6.72 11.92
C LEU A 297 -8.69 -7.04 11.04
N ALA A 298 -8.11 -8.24 11.15
CA ALA A 298 -6.94 -8.62 10.34
C ALA A 298 -7.19 -8.52 8.84
N LYS A 299 -8.42 -8.81 8.40
CA LYS A 299 -8.86 -8.65 7.00
C LYS A 299 -9.32 -7.23 6.68
N THR A 300 -10.09 -6.62 7.58
CA THR A 300 -10.92 -5.44 7.26
C THR A 300 -10.25 -4.12 7.61
N ALA A 301 -9.49 -4.09 8.71
CA ALA A 301 -8.84 -2.90 9.23
C ALA A 301 -7.56 -3.29 10.01
N PRO A 302 -6.54 -3.87 9.34
CA PRO A 302 -5.35 -4.40 9.99
C PRO A 302 -4.53 -3.34 10.75
N GLN A 303 -4.73 -2.05 10.46
CA GLN A 303 -4.10 -0.93 11.18
C GLN A 303 -4.42 -0.92 12.68
N PHE A 304 -5.55 -1.50 13.10
CA PHE A 304 -5.89 -1.68 14.52
C PHE A 304 -5.02 -2.72 15.22
N LEU A 305 -4.40 -3.64 14.47
CA LEU A 305 -3.66 -4.78 15.00
C LEU A 305 -2.14 -4.61 14.92
N VAL A 306 -1.68 -3.48 14.40
CA VAL A 306 -0.26 -3.12 14.40
C VAL A 306 0.24 -3.11 15.85
N LYS A 307 1.44 -3.66 16.07
CA LYS A 307 2.02 -3.78 17.42
C LYS A 307 2.55 -2.42 17.87
N ASP A 308 2.53 -2.20 19.18
CA ASP A 308 3.17 -1.03 19.81
C ASP A 308 2.70 0.31 19.24
N ILE A 309 1.39 0.45 18.97
CA ILE A 309 0.80 1.74 18.57
C ILE A 309 0.90 2.71 19.77
N PRO A 310 1.57 3.87 19.62
CA PRO A 310 1.67 4.85 20.69
C PRO A 310 0.30 5.38 21.12
N ARG A 311 0.15 5.74 22.41
CA ARG A 311 -1.13 6.26 22.95
C ARG A 311 -1.62 7.54 22.27
N SER A 312 -0.72 8.34 21.70
CA SER A 312 -1.03 9.54 20.93
C SER A 312 -1.68 9.26 19.57
N VAL A 313 -1.59 8.03 19.08
CA VAL A 313 -2.13 7.60 17.79
C VAL A 313 -3.55 7.11 18.00
N THR A 314 -4.48 8.06 18.07
CA THR A 314 -5.90 7.83 18.32
C THR A 314 -6.73 7.84 17.04
N TYR A 315 -7.85 7.12 17.03
CA TYR A 315 -8.75 7.08 15.88
C TYR A 315 -9.22 8.49 15.50
N GLY A 316 -9.09 8.82 14.21
CA GLY A 316 -9.40 10.15 13.66
C GLY A 316 -8.25 11.16 13.70
N SER A 317 -7.09 10.82 14.29
CA SER A 317 -5.92 11.69 14.26
C SER A 317 -5.17 11.65 12.91
N LEU A 318 -4.31 12.64 12.67
CA LEU A 318 -3.42 12.65 11.50
C LEU A 318 -2.44 11.45 11.48
N THR A 319 -1.92 11.07 12.65
CA THR A 319 -0.97 9.95 12.80
C THR A 319 -1.67 8.61 12.59
N TRP A 320 -2.95 8.49 12.96
CA TRP A 320 -3.77 7.33 12.62
C TRP A 320 -4.00 7.19 11.11
N ALA A 321 -4.27 8.30 10.42
CA ALA A 321 -4.39 8.29 8.97
C ALA A 321 -3.07 7.87 8.28
N GLN A 322 -1.92 8.34 8.77
CA GLN A 322 -0.61 7.91 8.27
C GLN A 322 -0.37 6.41 8.51
N LEU A 323 -0.70 5.91 9.70
CA LEU A 323 -0.65 4.49 10.02
C LEU A 323 -1.54 3.68 9.07
N ALA A 324 -2.76 4.13 8.80
CA ALA A 324 -3.70 3.47 7.90
C ALA A 324 -3.17 3.43 6.45
N ILE A 325 -2.59 4.52 5.93
CA ILE A 325 -1.98 4.57 4.60
C ILE A 325 -0.80 3.59 4.53
N ALA A 326 0.13 3.65 5.49
CA ALA A 326 1.30 2.77 5.51
C ALA A 326 0.89 1.29 5.60
N THR A 327 -0.04 0.98 6.49
CA THR A 327 -0.59 -0.38 6.63
C THR A 327 -1.21 -0.85 5.33
N ALA A 328 -2.07 -0.04 4.71
CA ALA A 328 -2.72 -0.41 3.45
C ALA A 328 -1.72 -0.63 2.30
N ARG A 329 -0.65 0.16 2.22
CA ARG A 329 0.43 -0.06 1.24
C ARG A 329 1.14 -1.39 1.48
N ILE A 330 1.48 -1.71 2.74
CA ILE A 330 2.11 -2.98 3.12
C ILE A 330 1.18 -4.16 2.81
N GLU A 331 -0.11 -4.05 3.12
CA GLU A 331 -1.09 -5.11 2.88
C GLU A 331 -1.39 -5.31 1.40
N ALA A 332 -1.31 -4.25 0.58
CA ALA A 332 -1.42 -4.37 -0.87
C ALA A 332 -0.22 -5.11 -1.51
N ASP A 333 0.97 -4.94 -0.93
CA ASP A 333 2.20 -5.63 -1.33
C ASP A 333 2.26 -7.07 -0.82
N SER A 334 2.07 -7.26 0.48
CA SER A 334 2.22 -8.52 1.20
C SER A 334 1.12 -8.69 2.26
N PRO A 335 -0.05 -9.25 1.91
CA PRO A 335 -1.17 -9.41 2.82
C PRO A 335 -0.81 -10.18 4.11
N GLY A 336 -1.24 -9.66 5.26
CA GLY A 336 -0.97 -10.21 6.60
C GLY A 336 0.40 -9.84 7.17
N ARG A 337 1.24 -9.12 6.43
CA ARG A 337 2.57 -8.71 6.91
C ARG A 337 2.46 -7.69 8.04
N SER A 338 1.51 -6.77 8.00
CA SER A 338 1.36 -5.72 9.02
C SER A 338 1.06 -6.27 10.42
N LEU A 339 0.44 -7.45 10.51
CA LEU A 339 0.10 -8.14 11.76
C LEU A 339 1.34 -8.51 12.60
N ASN A 340 2.51 -8.59 11.96
CA ASN A 340 3.78 -8.89 12.62
C ASN A 340 4.65 -7.66 12.87
N LEU A 341 4.25 -6.49 12.40
CA LEU A 341 5.05 -5.27 12.45
C LEU A 341 4.65 -4.37 13.62
N THR A 342 5.63 -3.65 14.15
CA THR A 342 5.39 -2.54 15.10
C THR A 342 5.00 -1.26 14.35
N TYR A 343 4.43 -0.28 15.05
CA TYR A 343 4.07 1.04 14.51
C TYR A 343 5.22 1.66 13.71
N ALA A 344 6.41 1.71 14.30
CA ALA A 344 7.61 2.25 13.65
C ALA A 344 7.99 1.49 12.38
N GLN A 345 7.93 0.16 12.41
CA GLN A 345 8.22 -0.68 11.25
C GLN A 345 7.19 -0.50 10.13
N VAL A 346 5.91 -0.36 10.47
CA VAL A 346 4.84 -0.11 9.49
C VAL A 346 5.10 1.20 8.75
N LEU A 347 5.39 2.29 9.46
CA LEU A 347 5.66 3.56 8.80
C LEU A 347 6.92 3.50 7.91
N ALA A 348 8.00 2.89 8.41
CA ALA A 348 9.26 2.79 7.68
C ALA A 348 9.17 1.89 6.44
N TYR A 349 8.51 0.72 6.55
CA TYR A 349 8.34 -0.19 5.42
C TYR A 349 7.26 0.29 4.47
N GLY A 350 6.22 0.96 4.97
CA GLY A 350 5.17 1.56 4.15
C GLY A 350 5.75 2.54 3.14
N GLU A 351 6.73 3.37 3.52
CA GLU A 351 7.43 4.26 2.59
C GLU A 351 8.17 3.49 1.48
N GLN A 352 8.79 2.37 1.83
CA GLN A 352 9.64 1.57 0.93
C GLN A 352 8.86 0.73 -0.08
N VAL A 353 7.56 0.50 0.13
CA VAL A 353 6.73 -0.26 -0.81
C VAL A 353 6.52 0.55 -2.09
N GLU A 354 6.87 -0.03 -3.23
CA GLU A 354 6.53 0.52 -4.55
C GLU A 354 5.05 0.25 -4.84
N THR A 355 4.20 1.22 -4.52
CA THR A 355 2.75 1.13 -4.76
C THR A 355 2.41 1.77 -6.12
N ARG A 356 1.68 1.05 -6.97
CA ARG A 356 1.14 1.59 -8.22
C ARG A 356 0.26 2.82 -7.94
N ASP A 357 0.38 3.88 -8.75
CA ASP A 357 -0.30 5.16 -8.52
C ASP A 357 -1.82 5.03 -8.34
N ALA A 358 -2.48 4.21 -9.17
CA ALA A 358 -3.92 3.97 -9.06
C ALA A 358 -4.32 3.36 -7.70
N VAL A 359 -3.53 2.41 -7.20
CA VAL A 359 -3.76 1.77 -5.89
C VAL A 359 -3.49 2.75 -4.75
N LEU A 360 -2.42 3.56 -4.86
CA LEU A 360 -2.09 4.57 -3.86
C LEU A 360 -3.19 5.64 -3.76
N GLN A 361 -3.73 6.10 -4.90
CA GLN A 361 -4.83 7.06 -4.93
C GLN A 361 -6.10 6.50 -4.28
N GLU A 362 -6.43 5.23 -4.51
CA GLU A 362 -7.57 4.56 -3.86
C GLU A 362 -7.39 4.50 -2.33
N ILE A 363 -6.21 4.08 -1.87
CA ILE A 363 -5.85 4.04 -0.44
C ILE A 363 -6.00 5.42 0.19
N GLN A 364 -5.41 6.46 -0.43
CA GLN A 364 -5.44 7.82 0.09
C GLN A 364 -6.84 8.41 0.10
N LYS A 365 -7.66 8.19 -0.95
CA LYS A 365 -9.06 8.63 -1.00
C LYS A 365 -9.87 8.00 0.14
N LYS A 366 -9.73 6.68 0.35
CA LYS A 366 -10.43 5.99 1.44
C LYS A 366 -10.02 6.55 2.80
N VAL A 367 -8.72 6.63 3.08
CA VAL A 367 -8.23 7.09 4.39
C VAL A 367 -8.59 8.56 4.66
N LEU A 368 -8.53 9.43 3.65
CA LEU A 368 -8.98 10.82 3.80
C LEU A 368 -10.47 10.92 4.07
N THR A 369 -11.27 10.07 3.44
CA THR A 369 -12.71 9.97 3.70
C THR A 369 -12.96 9.57 5.16
N ASP A 370 -12.35 8.48 5.63
CA ASP A 370 -12.47 8.02 7.02
C ASP A 370 -12.00 9.09 8.02
N TRP A 371 -10.88 9.76 7.71
CA TRP A 371 -10.37 10.86 8.53
C TRP A 371 -11.32 12.07 8.53
N GLY A 372 -11.92 12.39 7.38
CA GLY A 372 -12.91 13.45 7.23
C GLY A 372 -14.16 13.17 8.07
N GLU A 373 -14.73 11.97 7.94
CA GLU A 373 -15.88 11.50 8.73
C GLU A 373 -15.59 11.59 10.23
N ALA A 374 -14.46 11.01 10.66
CA ALA A 374 -14.03 11.06 12.06
C ALA A 374 -13.84 12.50 12.56
N ASN A 375 -13.56 13.45 11.66
CA ASN A 375 -13.41 14.86 12.00
C ASN A 375 -14.67 15.71 11.83
N GLY A 376 -15.79 15.12 11.42
CA GLY A 376 -17.06 15.82 11.15
C GLY A 376 -17.01 16.70 9.90
N LEU A 377 -16.13 16.38 8.95
CA LEU A 377 -16.00 17.07 7.68
C LEU A 377 -16.85 16.36 6.60
N PRO A 378 -17.44 17.10 5.62
CA PRO A 378 -18.23 16.49 4.55
C PRO A 378 -17.42 15.53 3.65
N THR A 379 -18.03 14.45 3.14
CA THR A 379 -17.33 13.30 2.51
C THR A 379 -17.81 12.86 1.09
N GLY A 380 -18.24 13.80 0.23
CA GLY A 380 -18.49 13.57 -1.21
C GLY A 380 -17.31 13.86 -2.15
N ASP A 381 -17.49 13.71 -3.47
CA ASP A 381 -16.39 13.90 -4.44
C ASP A 381 -15.84 15.32 -4.50
N VAL A 382 -16.69 16.36 -4.42
CA VAL A 382 -16.21 17.76 -4.30
C VAL A 382 -15.47 17.98 -2.98
N SER A 383 -15.80 17.22 -1.93
CA SER A 383 -15.20 17.39 -0.62
C SER A 383 -13.89 16.63 -0.43
N ILE A 384 -13.55 15.65 -1.28
CA ILE A 384 -12.25 14.95 -1.15
C ILE A 384 -11.06 15.90 -1.36
N GLU A 385 -11.20 16.89 -2.23
CA GLU A 385 -10.22 17.96 -2.43
C GLU A 385 -10.06 18.80 -1.17
N THR A 386 -11.18 19.19 -0.56
CA THR A 386 -11.22 19.93 0.71
C THR A 386 -10.60 19.13 1.84
N LEU A 387 -10.89 17.83 1.93
CA LEU A 387 -10.30 16.91 2.90
C LEU A 387 -8.79 16.84 2.70
N ARG A 388 -8.31 16.70 1.46
CA ARG A 388 -6.87 16.69 1.14
C ARG A 388 -6.19 17.99 1.55
N ILE A 389 -6.74 19.15 1.17
CA ILE A 389 -6.17 20.47 1.51
C ILE A 389 -6.12 20.65 3.04
N THR A 390 -7.20 20.29 3.73
CA THR A 390 -7.29 20.42 5.19
C THR A 390 -6.30 19.48 5.88
N PHE A 391 -6.26 18.21 5.46
CA PHE A 391 -5.32 17.21 5.96
C PHE A 391 -3.86 17.67 5.77
N ASN A 392 -3.50 18.10 4.56
CA ASN A 392 -2.14 18.56 4.24
C ASN A 392 -1.76 19.79 5.05
N ARG A 393 -2.69 20.73 5.26
CA ARG A 393 -2.46 21.92 6.10
C ARG A 393 -2.16 21.53 7.55
N GLN A 394 -2.98 20.66 8.15
CA GLN A 394 -2.75 20.22 9.52
C GLN A 394 -1.47 19.39 9.65
N MET A 395 -1.17 18.55 8.66
CA MET A 395 0.08 17.79 8.59
C MET A 395 1.29 18.73 8.53
N GLN A 396 1.26 19.76 7.69
CA GLN A 396 2.33 20.76 7.61
C GLN A 396 2.52 21.51 8.93
N ALA A 397 1.43 21.89 9.61
CA ALA A 397 1.50 22.53 10.92
C ALA A 397 2.15 21.62 11.96
N LEU A 398 1.77 20.33 12.00
CA LEU A 398 2.37 19.35 12.90
C LEU A 398 3.85 19.08 12.57
N THR A 399 4.21 18.95 11.29
CA THR A 399 5.61 18.82 10.86
C THR A 399 6.43 20.04 11.27
N ALA A 400 5.89 21.25 11.09
CA ALA A 400 6.56 22.48 11.48
C ALA A 400 6.77 22.55 13.00
N ALA A 401 5.73 22.28 13.79
CA ALA A 401 5.82 22.22 15.25
C ALA A 401 6.84 21.17 15.73
N SER A 402 6.83 19.99 15.10
CA SER A 402 7.80 18.92 15.38
C SER A 402 9.24 19.32 15.03
N SER A 403 9.45 20.04 13.93
CA SER A 403 10.80 20.52 13.57
C SER A 403 11.26 21.63 14.51
N GLN A 404 10.35 22.52 14.89
CA GLN A 404 10.60 23.63 15.80
C GLN A 404 11.01 23.15 17.20
N VAL A 405 10.32 22.14 17.77
CA VAL A 405 10.65 21.59 19.09
C VAL A 405 11.99 20.84 19.11
N GLN A 406 12.50 20.46 17.95
CA GLN A 406 13.79 19.79 17.79
C GLN A 406 14.94 20.75 17.47
N THR A 407 14.66 22.06 17.49
CA THR A 407 15.68 23.08 17.26
C THR A 407 16.82 22.92 18.27
N PRO A 408 18.07 22.70 17.81
CA PRO A 408 19.19 22.53 18.72
C PRO A 408 19.48 23.86 19.43
N ILE A 409 19.62 23.82 20.76
CA ILE A 409 20.07 24.97 21.55
C ILE A 409 21.56 25.17 21.27
N PRO A 410 22.00 26.33 20.76
CA PRO A 410 23.41 26.58 20.47
C PRO A 410 24.21 26.57 21.77
N ARG A 411 25.48 26.17 21.67
CA ARG A 411 26.44 26.21 22.79
C ARG A 411 27.56 27.17 22.46
N ARG A 412 27.74 28.19 23.30
CA ARG A 412 28.76 29.23 23.08
C ARG A 412 30.17 28.65 22.98
N ARG A 413 30.45 27.60 23.78
CA ARG A 413 31.72 26.86 23.74
C ARG A 413 32.00 26.25 22.37
N GLU A 414 31.01 25.60 21.77
CA GLU A 414 31.16 24.93 20.46
C GLU A 414 31.37 25.97 19.36
N MET A 415 30.61 27.07 19.39
CA MET A 415 30.79 28.20 18.46
C MET A 415 32.18 28.84 18.58
N ALA A 416 32.67 29.06 19.81
CA ALA A 416 34.00 29.60 20.05
C ALA A 416 35.10 28.65 19.55
N LEU A 417 34.95 27.35 19.79
CA LEU A 417 35.89 26.34 19.35
C LEU A 417 35.96 26.25 17.81
N ASP A 418 34.82 26.32 17.13
CA ASP A 418 34.76 26.30 15.67
C ASP A 418 35.36 27.57 15.05
N ALA A 419 35.10 28.73 15.65
CA ALA A 419 35.75 29.99 15.25
C ALA A 419 37.28 29.92 15.38
N LEU A 420 37.78 29.32 16.47
CA LEU A 420 39.21 29.11 16.71
C LEU A 420 39.83 28.13 15.71
N LYS A 421 39.18 26.99 15.45
CA LYS A 421 39.64 26.02 14.42
C LYS A 421 39.70 26.66 13.04
N ALA A 422 38.71 27.46 12.67
CA ALA A 422 38.69 28.16 11.39
C ALA A 422 39.79 29.24 11.28
N ALA A 423 40.08 29.93 12.39
CA ALA A 423 41.13 30.96 12.46
C ALA A 423 42.56 30.39 12.50
N PHE A 424 42.71 29.16 13.02
CA PHE A 424 44.00 28.48 13.25
C PHE A 424 43.93 27.01 12.78
N PRO A 425 43.80 26.75 11.47
CA PRO A 425 43.61 25.39 10.94
C PRO A 425 44.80 24.45 11.19
N ASP A 426 46.02 25.01 11.28
CA ASP A 426 47.26 24.25 11.47
C ASP A 426 47.62 24.04 12.95
N LEU A 427 46.83 24.58 13.88
CA LEU A 427 47.08 24.48 15.31
C LEU A 427 46.35 23.27 15.90
N ASP A 428 47.04 22.46 16.71
CA ASP A 428 46.40 21.36 17.45
C ASP A 428 45.24 21.91 18.29
N PRO A 429 43.99 21.45 18.07
CA PRO A 429 42.82 21.96 18.80
C PRO A 429 42.93 21.86 20.32
N LYS A 430 43.75 20.94 20.86
CA LYS A 430 44.01 20.85 22.31
C LYS A 430 44.61 22.14 22.87
N LEU A 431 45.36 22.88 22.06
CA LEU A 431 45.99 24.14 22.46
C LEU A 431 44.98 25.27 22.69
N PHE A 432 43.76 25.18 22.14
CA PHE A 432 42.71 26.18 22.39
C PHE A 432 42.24 26.21 23.84
N GLU A 433 42.33 25.08 24.53
CA GLU A 433 41.82 24.90 25.91
C GLU A 433 42.90 25.09 26.98
N ILE A 434 44.18 25.19 26.58
CA ILE A 434 45.29 25.36 27.53
C ILE A 434 45.25 26.76 28.13
N PRO A 435 45.21 26.91 29.47
CA PRO A 435 45.35 28.21 30.12
C PRO A 435 46.80 28.69 29.99
N SER A 436 47.07 29.60 29.06
CA SER A 436 48.40 30.18 28.84
C SER A 436 48.41 31.69 28.57
N LEU A 437 47.24 32.29 28.33
CA LEU A 437 47.08 33.72 28.04
C LEU A 437 46.97 34.51 29.34
N VAL A 438 47.68 35.64 29.38
CA VAL A 438 47.67 36.61 30.47
C VAL A 438 47.33 37.97 29.90
N GLN A 439 46.37 38.67 30.49
CA GLN A 439 46.04 40.03 30.10
C GLN A 439 47.06 41.00 30.72
N ILE A 440 47.65 41.83 29.88
CA ILE A 440 48.62 42.85 30.26
C ILE A 440 48.15 44.22 29.82
N PHE A 441 48.59 45.24 30.54
CA PHE A 441 48.37 46.64 30.22
C PHE A 441 49.68 47.28 29.76
N ARG A 442 49.70 47.83 28.55
CA ARG A 442 50.85 48.48 27.91
C ARG A 442 50.62 49.98 27.81
N LYS A 443 50.87 50.71 28.91
CA LYS A 443 51.14 52.16 28.83
C LYS A 443 52.65 52.41 28.76
N PRO A 444 53.12 53.36 27.93
CA PRO A 444 54.52 53.77 27.94
C PRO A 444 54.96 54.15 29.37
N GLY A 445 55.90 53.39 29.95
CA GLY A 445 56.44 53.63 31.29
C GLY A 445 55.72 52.94 32.48
N ARG A 446 54.60 52.23 32.27
CA ARG A 446 53.94 51.39 33.31
C ARG A 446 53.34 50.13 32.69
N THR A 447 53.99 48.99 32.89
CA THR A 447 53.45 47.66 32.56
C THR A 447 52.77 47.06 33.79
N GLY A 448 51.50 46.69 33.65
CA GLY A 448 50.72 46.02 34.69
C GLY A 448 50.18 44.68 34.19
N ARG A 449 50.10 43.68 35.06
CA ARG A 449 49.53 42.36 34.76
C ARG A 449 48.19 42.22 35.48
N HIS A 450 47.13 41.88 34.76
CA HIS A 450 45.88 41.50 35.40
C HIS A 450 46.00 40.07 35.97
N PRO A 451 45.49 39.81 37.18
CA PRO A 451 45.52 38.47 37.76
C PRO A 451 44.60 37.50 36.98
N GLY A 452 45.11 36.29 36.72
CA GLY A 452 44.40 35.21 36.02
C GLY A 452 45.11 34.75 34.74
N ILE A 453 45.18 33.43 34.54
CA ILE A 453 45.65 32.81 33.28
C ILE A 453 44.43 32.21 32.59
N ARG A 454 44.28 32.45 31.29
CA ARG A 454 43.11 32.08 30.48
C ARG A 454 43.53 31.25 29.27
N SER A 455 42.60 30.48 28.72
CA SER A 455 42.78 29.80 27.43
C SER A 455 42.29 30.68 26.27
N MET A 456 42.69 30.37 25.03
CA MET A 456 42.12 31.05 23.84
C MET A 456 40.60 30.85 23.77
N LEU A 457 40.12 29.65 24.16
CA LEU A 457 38.71 29.32 24.23
C LEU A 457 37.98 30.17 25.28
N ASP A 458 38.51 30.31 26.49
CA ASP A 458 37.91 31.16 27.53
C ASP A 458 37.78 32.62 27.08
N VAL A 459 38.81 33.16 26.42
CA VAL A 459 38.81 34.56 25.96
C VAL A 459 37.80 34.76 24.82
N ALA A 460 37.75 33.85 23.84
CA ALA A 460 36.76 33.87 22.77
C ALA A 460 35.33 33.69 23.31
N MET A 461 35.14 32.78 24.26
CA MET A 461 33.88 32.57 24.97
C MET A 461 33.51 33.72 25.89
N HIS A 462 34.42 34.56 26.35
CA HIS A 462 34.06 35.72 27.17
C HIS A 462 33.62 36.90 26.29
N GLY A 463 34.35 37.14 25.20
CA GLY A 463 34.00 38.12 24.17
C GLY A 463 34.07 39.59 24.61
N ALA A 464 34.67 39.90 25.77
CA ALA A 464 34.89 41.28 26.17
C ALA A 464 35.94 41.95 25.29
N LYS A 465 35.66 43.16 24.81
CA LYS A 465 36.63 43.95 24.05
C LYS A 465 37.80 44.33 24.95
N LEU A 466 39.01 44.24 24.41
CA LEU A 466 40.20 44.78 25.04
C LEU A 466 40.13 46.32 25.04
N GLY A 467 40.59 46.95 26.12
CA GLY A 467 40.88 48.38 26.11
C GLY A 467 42.02 48.71 25.13
N THR A 468 42.15 49.98 24.73
CA THR A 468 43.15 50.44 23.74
C THR A 468 44.60 50.11 24.10
N ASP A 469 44.88 49.94 25.40
CA ASP A 469 46.21 49.65 25.94
C ASP A 469 46.32 48.21 26.50
N GLU A 470 45.33 47.33 26.28
CA GLU A 470 45.26 45.98 26.87
C GLU A 470 45.50 44.88 25.84
N HIS A 471 46.37 43.91 26.12
CA HIS A 471 46.70 42.83 25.18
C HIS A 471 46.82 41.48 25.90
N TRP A 472 46.63 40.37 25.18
CA TRP A 472 46.93 39.03 25.70
C TRP A 472 48.35 38.60 25.31
N GLU A 473 49.10 38.07 26.28
CA GLU A 473 50.40 37.44 26.07
C GLU A 473 50.42 35.99 26.55
N SER A 474 51.23 35.15 25.92
CA SER A 474 51.47 33.76 26.35
C SER A 474 52.96 33.48 26.42
N ALA A 475 53.39 32.86 27.52
CA ALA A 475 54.74 32.32 27.65
C ALA A 475 54.93 30.99 26.88
N ASP A 476 53.83 30.32 26.52
CA ASP A 476 53.85 29.14 25.66
C ASP A 476 53.99 29.55 24.20
N LYS A 477 55.14 29.25 23.60
CA LYS A 477 55.49 29.60 22.22
C LYS A 477 54.64 28.87 21.17
N ARG A 478 53.93 27.80 21.55
CA ARG A 478 52.97 27.10 20.68
C ARG A 478 51.70 27.91 20.45
N ILE A 479 51.43 28.90 21.31
CA ILE A 479 50.21 29.72 21.28
C ILE A 479 50.50 31.02 20.53
N PRO A 480 49.87 31.26 19.36
CA PRO A 480 50.14 32.42 18.53
C PRO A 480 49.42 33.68 19.05
N ALA A 481 49.80 34.16 20.24
CA ALA A 481 49.10 35.22 20.98
C ALA A 481 48.93 36.52 20.18
N ALA A 482 49.94 36.97 19.42
CA ALA A 482 49.85 38.19 18.62
C ALA A 482 48.79 38.08 17.50
N LYS A 483 48.77 36.95 16.78
CA LYS A 483 47.76 36.67 15.74
C LYS A 483 46.37 36.52 16.36
N PHE A 484 46.29 35.87 17.53
CA PHE A 484 45.06 35.77 18.30
C PHE A 484 44.49 37.13 18.70
N CYS A 485 45.29 38.04 19.26
CA CYS A 485 44.86 39.40 19.60
C CYS A 485 44.33 40.17 18.37
N SER A 486 45.05 40.14 17.24
CA SER A 486 44.61 40.82 16.01
C SER A 486 43.26 40.29 15.48
N LEU A 487 43.06 38.96 15.53
CA LEU A 487 41.79 38.34 15.11
C LEU A 487 40.66 38.60 16.12
N PHE A 488 40.98 38.69 17.41
CA PHE A 488 40.04 39.01 18.47
C PHE A 488 39.57 40.48 18.38
N GLU A 489 40.50 41.43 18.21
CA GLU A 489 40.23 42.87 18.08
C GLU A 489 39.44 43.22 16.81
N SER A 490 39.69 42.51 15.71
CA SER A 490 38.92 42.66 14.47
C SER A 490 37.50 42.07 14.55
N GLY A 491 37.14 41.45 15.67
CA GLY A 491 35.84 40.82 15.89
C GLY A 491 35.68 39.46 15.19
N ARG A 492 36.71 38.94 14.52
CA ARG A 492 36.65 37.63 13.82
C ARG A 492 36.51 36.44 14.76
N LEU A 493 36.78 36.62 16.05
CA LEU A 493 36.60 35.62 17.11
C LEU A 493 35.45 35.97 18.07
N ASP A 494 34.68 37.03 17.80
CA ASP A 494 33.52 37.38 18.62
C ASP A 494 32.36 36.43 18.34
N VAL A 495 32.05 35.58 19.31
CA VAL A 495 30.92 34.65 19.27
C VAL A 495 29.80 35.06 20.24
N ALA A 496 29.95 36.13 21.01
CA ALA A 496 29.02 36.49 22.08
C ALA A 496 27.65 36.93 21.53
N ALA A 497 27.68 37.89 20.60
CA ALA A 497 26.49 38.46 19.99
C ALA A 497 25.79 37.44 19.08
N SER A 498 26.56 36.71 18.27
CA SER A 498 26.04 35.65 17.39
C SER A 498 25.45 34.48 18.18
N PHE A 499 26.08 34.08 19.28
CA PHE A 499 25.51 33.10 20.21
C PHE A 499 24.18 33.58 20.80
N LYS A 500 24.10 34.81 21.33
CA LYS A 500 22.86 35.32 21.94
C LYS A 500 21.72 35.38 20.91
N ALA A 501 21.99 35.87 19.70
CA ALA A 501 21.00 35.91 18.63
C ALA A 501 20.53 34.51 18.22
N ALA A 502 21.46 33.57 18.03
CA ALA A 502 21.12 32.18 17.71
C ALA A 502 20.35 31.49 18.85
N TYR A 503 20.70 31.79 20.10
CA TYR A 503 20.03 31.27 21.28
C TYR A 503 18.59 31.78 21.38
N ASP A 504 18.38 33.09 21.23
CA ASP A 504 17.04 33.69 21.27
C ASP A 504 16.14 33.15 20.16
N GLN A 505 16.70 32.97 18.96
CA GLN A 505 16.01 32.33 17.86
C GLN A 505 15.66 30.87 18.19
N ALA A 506 16.58 30.11 18.77
CA ALA A 506 16.34 28.72 19.16
C ALA A 506 15.24 28.60 20.22
N ILE A 507 15.27 29.44 21.27
CA ILE A 507 14.23 29.46 22.31
C ILE A 507 12.87 29.84 21.73
N THR A 508 12.82 30.85 20.84
CA THR A 508 11.57 31.24 20.18
C THR A 508 11.01 30.10 19.33
N SER A 509 11.87 29.40 18.57
CA SER A 509 11.45 28.22 17.79
C SER A 509 10.95 27.11 18.71
N LEU A 510 11.63 26.81 19.81
CA LEU A 510 11.19 25.79 20.77
C LEU A 510 9.83 26.15 21.37
N GLU A 511 9.61 27.41 21.76
CA GLU A 511 8.33 27.89 22.29
C GLU A 511 7.19 27.72 21.28
N GLN A 512 7.41 28.12 20.02
CA GLN A 512 6.45 27.92 18.92
C GLN A 512 6.15 26.44 18.67
N GLY A 513 7.18 25.60 18.73
CA GLY A 513 7.03 24.15 18.59
C GLY A 513 6.15 23.56 19.70
N GLN A 514 6.40 23.94 20.96
CA GLN A 514 5.63 23.47 22.11
C GLN A 514 4.16 23.95 22.06
N GLN A 515 3.92 25.18 21.62
CA GLN A 515 2.57 25.68 21.35
C GLN A 515 1.87 24.83 20.28
N GLY A 516 2.49 24.64 19.12
CA GLY A 516 1.91 23.87 18.02
C GLY A 516 1.65 22.41 18.37
N LEU A 517 2.50 21.80 19.21
CA LEU A 517 2.26 20.46 19.75
C LEU A 517 1.06 20.41 20.70
N ALA A 518 0.92 21.38 21.60
CA ALA A 518 -0.24 21.46 22.48
C ALA A 518 -1.54 21.64 21.69
N ASP A 519 -1.56 22.52 20.69
CA ASP A 519 -2.69 22.71 19.77
C ASP A 519 -3.08 21.42 19.05
N TYR A 520 -2.07 20.68 18.56
CA TYR A 520 -2.29 19.39 17.94
C TYR A 520 -2.91 18.38 18.91
N LEU A 521 -2.41 18.27 20.14
CA LEU A 521 -2.95 17.34 21.12
C LEU A 521 -4.40 17.67 21.51
N ILE A 522 -4.76 18.94 21.60
CA ILE A 522 -6.15 19.35 21.84
C ILE A 522 -7.05 18.87 20.69
N SER A 523 -6.56 18.90 19.44
CA SER A 523 -7.33 18.47 18.28
C SER A 523 -7.60 16.96 18.22
N THR A 524 -6.78 16.14 18.89
CA THR A 524 -6.90 14.67 18.91
C THR A 524 -7.76 14.14 20.05
N LEU A 525 -8.25 15.03 20.93
CA LEU A 525 -9.13 14.68 22.04
C LEU A 525 -10.51 14.16 21.58
N PRO A 526 -11.19 13.35 22.40
CA PRO A 526 -12.58 12.98 22.19
C PRO A 526 -13.50 14.22 22.02
N PRO A 527 -14.60 14.12 21.25
CA PRO A 527 -15.47 15.25 20.94
C PRO A 527 -15.93 16.06 22.17
N GLN A 528 -16.30 15.37 23.26
CA GLN A 528 -16.76 16.02 24.49
C GLN A 528 -15.64 16.81 25.19
N ASP A 529 -14.44 16.24 25.27
CA ASP A 529 -13.30 16.93 25.88
C ASP A 529 -12.90 18.15 25.06
N ARG A 530 -12.96 18.07 23.73
CA ARG A 530 -12.75 19.22 22.85
C ARG A 530 -13.75 20.34 23.11
N LYS A 531 -15.02 20.02 23.35
CA LYS A 531 -16.04 20.99 23.75
C LYS A 531 -15.72 21.63 25.10
N ASN A 532 -15.22 20.84 26.06
CA ASN A 532 -14.81 21.37 27.37
C ASN A 532 -13.68 22.39 27.25
N PHE A 533 -12.70 22.15 26.37
CA PHE A 533 -11.63 23.12 26.09
C PHE A 533 -12.11 24.35 25.30
N GLU A 534 -12.95 24.16 24.29
CA GLU A 534 -13.40 25.23 23.40
C GLU A 534 -14.38 26.21 24.10
N PHE A 535 -15.29 25.66 24.91
CA PHE A 535 -16.42 26.43 25.46
C PHE A 535 -16.37 26.57 26.99
N GLY A 536 -15.73 25.67 27.72
CA GLY A 536 -15.70 25.73 29.18
C GLY A 536 -14.80 26.84 29.72
N GLN A 537 -15.14 27.41 30.88
CA GLN A 537 -14.26 28.30 31.63
C GLN A 537 -12.93 27.61 31.93
N LEU A 538 -11.80 28.27 31.65
CA LEU A 538 -10.46 27.73 31.80
C LEU A 538 -9.76 28.33 33.03
N GLU A 539 -9.13 27.47 33.82
CA GLU A 539 -8.17 27.84 34.86
C GLU A 539 -6.94 26.96 34.73
N PHE A 540 -5.74 27.55 34.69
CA PHE A 540 -4.51 26.80 34.45
C PHE A 540 -3.67 26.68 35.71
N PHE A 541 -3.01 25.54 35.87
CA PHE A 541 -2.18 25.25 37.03
C PHE A 541 -0.83 24.67 36.62
N HIS A 542 0.24 25.29 37.11
CA HIS A 542 1.61 24.85 36.88
C HIS A 542 2.22 24.30 38.17
N THR A 543 2.94 23.19 38.10
CA THR A 543 3.51 22.50 39.26
C THR A 543 5.03 22.37 39.14
N SER A 544 5.77 22.86 40.13
CA SER A 544 7.23 22.73 40.21
C SER A 544 7.66 22.18 41.59
N GLN A 545 8.87 21.61 41.66
CA GLN A 545 9.45 21.09 42.91
C GLN A 545 10.63 21.94 43.37
N TYR A 546 10.71 22.19 44.67
CA TYR A 546 11.74 22.99 45.32
C TYR A 546 12.39 22.21 46.46
N THR A 547 13.70 22.36 46.64
CA THR A 547 14.42 21.82 47.79
C THR A 547 14.48 22.88 48.88
N MET A 548 14.04 22.54 50.09
CA MET A 548 14.22 23.36 51.29
C MET A 548 15.65 23.22 51.80
N ALA A 549 16.25 24.34 52.17
CA ALA A 549 17.48 24.34 52.94
C ALA A 549 17.23 23.79 54.35
N MET A 550 18.30 23.36 55.02
CA MET A 550 18.24 22.89 56.42
C MET A 550 18.13 24.06 57.42
N ASP A 551 18.15 25.31 56.95
CA ASP A 551 18.01 26.52 57.75
C ASP A 551 16.70 27.27 57.43
N PHE A 552 16.29 28.19 58.32
CA PHE A 552 15.00 28.91 58.22
C PHE A 552 15.04 30.19 57.36
N PHE A 553 16.21 30.60 56.85
CA PHE A 553 16.37 31.90 56.16
C PHE A 553 16.63 31.75 54.65
N THR A 554 17.09 30.59 54.22
CA THR A 554 17.39 30.29 52.83
C THR A 554 16.11 29.93 52.08
N LYS A 555 15.81 30.70 51.03
CA LYS A 555 14.65 30.44 50.16
C LYS A 555 14.78 29.06 49.48
N PRO A 556 13.68 28.32 49.30
CA PRO A 556 13.71 27.04 48.57
C PRO A 556 14.29 27.21 47.16
N SER A 557 15.27 26.38 46.81
CA SER A 557 15.88 26.38 45.48
C SER A 557 15.08 25.48 44.54
N LEU A 558 14.86 25.90 43.29
CA LEU A 558 14.20 25.07 42.29
C LEU A 558 14.96 23.74 42.11
N ARG A 559 14.26 22.63 42.32
CA ARG A 559 14.82 21.27 42.16
C ARG A 559 14.47 20.71 40.80
N THR A 560 13.18 20.76 40.45
CA THR A 560 12.65 20.23 39.20
C THR A 560 11.58 21.17 38.69
N ARG A 561 11.78 21.67 37.48
CA ARG A 561 10.82 22.53 36.79
C ARG A 561 9.69 21.67 36.23
N GLY A 562 8.45 22.15 36.36
CA GLY A 562 7.30 21.53 35.72
C GLY A 562 7.42 21.55 34.20
N HIS A 563 7.04 20.45 33.56
CA HIS A 563 6.95 20.32 32.10
C HIS A 563 5.52 20.03 31.63
N THR A 564 4.56 20.09 32.55
CA THR A 564 3.15 19.85 32.30
C THR A 564 2.32 21.06 32.69
N LEU A 565 1.17 21.21 32.03
CA LEU A 565 0.15 22.20 32.39
C LEU A 565 -1.13 21.47 32.74
N ARG A 566 -1.70 21.77 33.90
CA ARG A 566 -3.04 21.29 34.24
C ARG A 566 -4.08 22.33 33.87
N VAL A 567 -5.10 21.91 33.15
CA VAL A 567 -6.20 22.77 32.68
C VAL A 567 -7.47 22.30 33.36
N LYS A 568 -8.05 23.15 34.20
CA LYS A 568 -9.41 22.97 34.69
C LYS A 568 -10.37 23.62 33.71
N THR A 569 -11.35 22.86 33.27
CA THR A 569 -12.46 23.32 32.44
C THR A 569 -13.74 23.27 33.30
N THR A 570 -14.60 24.28 33.16
CA THR A 570 -15.95 24.25 33.75
C THR A 570 -16.94 24.62 32.65
N LEU A 571 -17.78 23.66 32.24
CA LEU A 571 -18.80 23.87 31.20
C LEU A 571 -20.16 23.41 31.73
N ASN A 572 -21.16 24.29 31.73
CA ASN A 572 -22.49 24.02 32.30
C ASN A 572 -22.44 23.48 33.75
N GLY A 573 -21.46 23.94 34.55
CA GLY A 573 -21.22 23.49 35.91
C GLY A 573 -20.45 22.16 36.05
N GLU A 574 -20.16 21.46 34.96
CA GLU A 574 -19.33 20.25 34.99
C GLU A 574 -17.84 20.63 34.99
N VAL A 575 -17.11 20.20 36.02
CA VAL A 575 -15.67 20.49 36.17
C VAL A 575 -14.84 19.32 35.67
N ASN A 576 -13.94 19.54 34.71
CA ASN A 576 -12.98 18.53 34.26
C ASN A 576 -11.54 19.04 34.38
N ILE A 577 -10.63 18.19 34.84
CA ILE A 577 -9.20 18.52 34.97
C ILE A 577 -8.44 17.72 33.92
N TYR A 578 -7.59 18.37 33.15
CA TYR A 578 -6.74 17.75 32.14
C TYR A 578 -5.28 18.07 32.44
N GLU A 579 -4.37 17.16 32.11
CA GLU A 579 -2.92 17.39 32.18
C GLU A 579 -2.32 17.28 30.77
N ILE A 580 -1.74 18.38 30.30
CA ILE A 580 -1.04 18.48 29.01
C ILE A 580 0.44 18.13 29.23
N ASP A 581 0.95 17.13 28.52
CA ASP A 581 2.35 16.72 28.48
C ASP A 581 2.77 16.49 27.02
N THR A 582 3.49 17.45 26.43
CA THR A 582 3.97 17.38 25.04
C THR A 582 5.15 16.43 24.84
N ARG A 583 5.93 16.15 25.90
CA ARG A 583 7.01 15.14 25.84
C ARG A 583 6.42 13.75 25.63
N ARG A 584 5.34 13.46 26.35
CA ARG A 584 4.58 12.21 26.21
C ARG A 584 3.49 12.29 25.15
N ALA A 585 3.38 13.42 24.44
CA ALA A 585 2.29 13.82 23.56
C ALA A 585 0.92 13.26 23.97
N THR A 586 0.53 13.59 25.20
CA THR A 586 -0.76 13.21 25.80
C THR A 586 -1.46 14.40 26.41
N ILE A 587 -2.79 14.37 26.37
CA ILE A 587 -3.65 15.10 27.28
C ILE A 587 -4.46 14.06 28.05
N GLU A 588 -4.21 13.93 29.34
CA GLU A 588 -4.90 12.94 30.18
C GLU A 588 -5.92 13.62 31.10
N GLN A 589 -7.12 13.07 31.18
CA GLN A 589 -8.14 13.55 32.12
C GLN A 589 -7.77 13.09 33.55
N GLN A 590 -7.64 14.04 34.46
CA GLN A 590 -7.25 13.86 35.86
C GLN A 590 -8.41 14.21 36.80
N SER A 591 -9.65 13.84 36.45
CA SER A 591 -10.86 14.22 37.20
C SER A 591 -10.86 13.80 38.68
N HIS A 592 -10.05 12.82 39.07
CA HIS A 592 -9.84 12.48 40.49
C HIS A 592 -9.20 13.62 41.31
N LEU A 593 -8.59 14.62 40.65
CA LEU A 593 -8.00 15.81 41.28
C LEU A 593 -8.98 16.98 41.45
N ARG A 594 -10.26 16.84 41.10
CA ARG A 594 -11.27 17.93 41.20
C ARG A 594 -11.26 18.62 42.57
N TYR A 595 -11.22 17.86 43.66
CA TYR A 595 -11.16 18.41 45.03
C TYR A 595 -9.92 19.29 45.27
N ARG A 596 -8.77 18.94 44.66
CA ARG A 596 -7.52 19.69 44.80
C ARG A 596 -7.60 21.07 44.13
N TYR A 597 -8.34 21.18 43.02
CA TYR A 597 -8.50 22.40 42.21
C TYR A 597 -9.82 23.12 42.48
N THR A 598 -10.28 23.10 43.73
CA THR A 598 -11.46 23.83 44.18
C THR A 598 -11.04 25.09 44.95
N PRO A 599 -11.58 26.29 44.62
CA PRO A 599 -11.36 27.50 45.38
C PRO A 599 -11.84 27.39 46.85
N PRO A 600 -11.19 28.07 47.81
CA PRO A 600 -10.03 28.94 47.65
C PRO A 600 -8.74 28.15 47.40
N TYR A 601 -7.89 28.66 46.49
CA TYR A 601 -6.59 28.08 46.17
C TYR A 601 -5.56 28.46 47.25
N THR A 602 -5.34 27.56 48.22
CA THR A 602 -4.42 27.80 49.34
C THR A 602 -3.22 26.84 49.30
N ALA A 603 -2.18 27.14 50.08
CA ALA A 603 -1.03 26.23 50.23
C ALA A 603 -1.46 24.82 50.71
N LYS A 604 -2.51 24.71 51.53
CA LYS A 604 -3.01 23.44 52.06
C LYS A 604 -3.46 22.45 50.96
N ASN A 605 -4.02 22.95 49.86
CA ASN A 605 -4.52 22.15 48.74
C ASN A 605 -3.55 22.12 47.55
N LEU A 606 -2.69 23.11 47.38
CA LEU A 606 -1.79 23.19 46.23
C LEU A 606 -0.33 22.84 46.52
N GLU A 607 0.08 22.75 47.78
CA GLU A 607 1.45 22.38 48.17
C GLU A 607 1.50 21.01 48.86
N HIS A 608 2.54 20.23 48.57
CA HIS A 608 2.81 18.95 49.22
C HIS A 608 4.28 18.85 49.61
N LEU A 609 4.54 18.50 50.87
CA LEU A 609 5.89 18.33 51.41
C LEU A 609 6.27 16.84 51.43
N ASN A 610 7.44 16.50 50.91
CA ASN A 610 8.05 15.18 51.06
C ASN A 610 9.53 15.36 51.45
N ALA A 611 9.86 15.06 52.70
CA ALA A 611 11.16 15.37 53.31
C ALA A 611 11.55 16.85 53.08
N ASN A 612 12.71 17.11 52.47
CA ASN A 612 13.18 18.45 52.14
C ASN A 612 12.67 18.96 50.78
N VAL A 613 11.62 18.39 50.20
CA VAL A 613 11.09 18.75 48.88
C VAL A 613 9.67 19.29 48.98
N ILE A 614 9.45 20.50 48.49
CA ILE A 614 8.12 21.10 48.35
C ILE A 614 7.67 20.95 46.89
N THR A 615 6.57 20.24 46.65
CA THR A 615 5.86 20.30 45.37
C THR A 615 4.83 21.41 45.46
N LYS A 616 5.00 22.47 44.66
CA LYS A 616 4.14 23.65 44.69
C LYS A 616 3.40 23.79 43.37
N THR A 617 2.07 23.82 43.46
CA THR A 617 1.18 24.14 42.34
C THR A 617 0.69 25.58 42.48
N VAL A 618 0.63 26.33 41.38
CA VAL A 618 0.13 27.71 41.35
C VAL A 618 -0.93 27.88 40.28
N LEU A 619 -1.93 28.74 40.55
CA LEU A 619 -2.80 29.25 39.49
C LEU A 619 -1.94 30.09 38.54
N PHE A 620 -1.94 29.72 37.27
CA PHE A 620 -1.08 30.28 36.24
C PHE A 620 -1.93 31.03 35.22
N ASP A 621 -1.77 32.35 35.17
CA ASP A 621 -2.48 33.21 34.22
C ASP A 621 -1.48 34.20 33.62
N PRO A 622 -0.77 33.80 32.54
CA PRO A 622 0.27 34.63 31.94
C PRO A 622 -0.29 35.76 31.06
N PHE A 623 -1.58 35.73 30.71
CA PHE A 623 -2.21 36.65 29.76
C PHE A 623 -3.47 37.29 30.37
N LYS A 624 -3.30 38.00 31.48
CA LYS A 624 -4.40 38.65 32.22
C LYS A 624 -5.24 39.60 31.37
N ASP A 625 -4.62 40.24 30.39
CA ASP A 625 -5.29 41.17 29.47
C ASP A 625 -6.19 40.44 28.43
N GLU A 626 -6.06 39.12 28.32
CA GLU A 626 -6.88 38.26 27.45
C GLU A 626 -7.89 37.42 28.27
N ALA A 627 -8.32 37.86 29.45
CA ALA A 627 -9.18 37.07 30.35
C ALA A 627 -10.50 36.57 29.70
N ASP A 628 -11.02 37.25 28.68
CA ASP A 628 -12.17 36.79 27.89
C ASP A 628 -11.89 35.47 27.14
N GLN A 629 -10.63 35.16 26.85
CA GLN A 629 -10.18 33.87 26.31
C GLN A 629 -10.19 32.74 27.32
N ALA A 630 -10.44 33.00 28.61
CA ALA A 630 -10.58 31.98 29.66
C ALA A 630 -12.02 31.86 30.18
N ARG A 631 -12.94 32.75 29.80
CA ARG A 631 -14.35 32.69 30.21
C ARG A 631 -15.11 31.56 29.51
N GLU A 632 -16.17 31.06 30.16
CA GLU A 632 -17.12 30.15 29.55
C GLU A 632 -17.83 30.84 28.37
N ARG A 633 -18.08 30.09 27.30
CA ARG A 633 -18.73 30.55 26.07
C ARG A 633 -19.96 29.70 25.80
N SER A 634 -21.03 30.30 25.29
CA SER A 634 -22.18 29.54 24.83
C SER A 634 -21.79 28.69 23.62
N PRO A 635 -22.12 27.38 23.59
CA PRO A 635 -21.94 26.57 22.40
C PRO A 635 -22.83 27.13 21.28
N VAL A 636 -22.24 27.53 20.16
CA VAL A 636 -23.01 27.81 18.94
C VAL A 636 -23.31 26.45 18.29
N ASN A 637 -24.54 26.23 17.81
CA ASN A 637 -25.07 24.90 17.42
C ASN A 637 -24.10 24.07 16.56
N ALA A 638 -23.90 22.80 16.97
CA ALA A 638 -23.33 21.68 16.21
C ALA A 638 -21.90 21.79 15.62
N ASP A 639 -21.12 22.83 15.93
CA ASP A 639 -19.76 22.92 15.39
C ASP A 639 -18.76 22.07 16.20
N ASN A 640 -18.16 21.08 15.53
CA ASN A 640 -16.90 20.49 15.99
C ASN A 640 -15.83 21.60 15.98
N PRO A 641 -15.10 21.85 17.08
CA PRO A 641 -14.09 22.90 17.10
C PRO A 641 -13.11 22.73 15.92
N ALA A 642 -12.75 23.81 15.24
CA ALA A 642 -11.77 23.73 14.17
C ALA A 642 -10.37 23.44 14.75
N PHE A 643 -9.51 22.77 13.97
CA PHE A 643 -8.08 22.73 14.28
C PHE A 643 -7.50 24.15 14.24
N GLY A 644 -6.74 24.53 15.26
CA GLY A 644 -6.17 25.89 15.38
C GLY A 644 -7.24 26.95 15.66
N SER A 645 -8.23 26.65 16.50
CA SER A 645 -9.17 27.65 16.98
C SER A 645 -8.43 28.71 17.81
N THR A 646 -9.01 29.91 17.93
CA THR A 646 -8.44 30.95 18.82
C THR A 646 -8.32 30.45 20.26
N ARG A 647 -9.22 29.55 20.69
CA ARG A 647 -9.19 28.97 22.02
C ARG A 647 -8.06 27.95 22.18
N SER A 648 -7.85 27.06 21.20
CA SER A 648 -6.72 26.13 21.25
C SER A 648 -5.40 26.89 21.24
N ASP A 649 -5.22 27.86 20.34
CA ASP A 649 -4.02 28.71 20.27
C ASP A 649 -3.70 29.38 21.61
N TYR A 650 -4.72 29.94 22.27
CA TYR A 650 -4.57 30.54 23.61
C TYR A 650 -4.06 29.52 24.63
N ILE A 651 -4.63 28.31 24.67
CA ILE A 651 -4.17 27.23 25.56
C ILE A 651 -2.73 26.82 25.22
N GLY A 652 -2.39 26.69 23.93
CA GLY A 652 -1.06 26.35 23.45
C GLY A 652 -0.02 27.41 23.87
N ARG A 653 -0.35 28.70 23.77
CA ARG A 653 0.49 29.81 24.26
C ARG A 653 0.67 29.75 25.77
N VAL A 654 -0.40 29.48 26.54
CA VAL A 654 -0.30 29.33 28.01
C VAL A 654 0.60 28.15 28.36
N PHE A 655 0.47 27.02 27.65
CA PHE A 655 1.35 25.86 27.82
C PHE A 655 2.81 26.22 27.56
N ALA A 656 3.12 26.79 26.39
CA ALA A 656 4.49 27.16 26.03
C ALA A 656 5.09 28.14 27.04
N LYS A 657 4.30 29.13 27.52
CA LYS A 657 4.74 30.06 28.55
C LYS A 657 5.00 29.40 29.90
N SER A 658 4.24 28.37 30.25
CA SER A 658 4.40 27.63 31.51
C SER A 658 5.73 26.85 31.59
N LEU A 659 6.36 26.55 30.45
CA LEU A 659 7.68 25.92 30.39
C LEU A 659 8.81 26.89 30.76
N ASP A 660 8.54 28.21 30.73
CA ASP A 660 9.46 29.29 31.09
C ASP A 660 10.81 29.18 30.35
N LEU A 661 10.75 28.99 29.02
CA LEU A 661 11.92 28.74 28.15
C LEU A 661 12.85 29.94 27.97
N HIS A 662 12.42 31.15 28.35
CA HIS A 662 13.21 32.39 28.24
C HIS A 662 13.98 32.73 29.53
N ASN A 663 14.06 31.80 30.47
CA ASN A 663 14.69 32.03 31.77
C ASN A 663 16.23 32.18 31.68
N ASP A 664 16.80 33.05 32.52
CA ASP A 664 18.23 33.33 32.58
C ASP A 664 19.10 32.11 32.90
N ASP A 665 18.60 31.18 33.72
CA ASP A 665 19.28 29.93 34.08
C ASP A 665 19.66 29.12 32.82
N LEU A 666 18.83 29.19 31.79
CA LEU A 666 18.96 28.46 30.54
C LEU A 666 20.01 29.08 29.65
N LEU A 667 19.99 30.41 29.57
CA LEU A 667 21.00 31.19 28.86
C LEU A 667 22.38 30.97 29.51
N GLN A 668 22.46 30.91 30.84
CA GLN A 668 23.70 30.63 31.56
C GLN A 668 24.23 29.24 31.24
N GLN A 669 23.36 28.22 31.21
CA GLN A 669 23.79 26.87 30.83
C GLN A 669 24.33 26.82 29.38
N ALA A 670 23.63 27.43 28.42
CA ALA A 670 24.03 27.44 27.02
C ALA A 670 25.31 28.28 26.76
N ARG A 671 25.57 29.29 27.61
CA ARG A 671 26.86 30.02 27.63
C ARG A 671 28.03 29.11 28.01
N GLY A 672 27.79 28.08 28.82
CA GLY A 672 28.84 27.23 29.39
C GLY A 672 29.63 27.93 30.50
N VAL A 673 30.48 27.18 31.18
CA VAL A 673 31.36 27.71 32.24
C VAL A 673 32.67 28.19 31.62
N THR A 674 33.02 29.44 31.85
CA THR A 674 34.36 29.97 31.57
C THR A 674 35.13 30.13 32.87
N SER A 675 36.45 30.28 32.79
CA SER A 675 37.26 30.61 33.97
C SER A 675 36.98 32.01 34.56
N PHE A 676 36.05 32.78 33.98
CA PHE A 676 35.50 34.02 34.54
C PHE A 676 34.31 33.79 35.50
N ASP A 677 33.72 32.59 35.52
CA ASP A 677 32.49 32.28 36.26
C ASP A 677 32.79 31.50 37.55
N LYS A 678 32.12 31.81 38.68
CA LYS A 678 32.42 31.23 40.01
C LYS A 678 31.56 30.03 40.43
N ASP A 679 30.46 29.71 39.74
CA ASP A 679 29.51 28.66 40.18
C ASP A 679 29.20 27.62 39.09
N ALA A 680 29.77 26.42 39.24
CA ALA A 680 29.61 25.31 38.29
C ALA A 680 28.49 24.31 38.65
N ALA A 681 27.96 24.36 39.89
CA ALA A 681 27.10 23.31 40.45
C ALA A 681 25.62 23.38 40.00
N THR A 682 25.11 24.54 39.58
CA THR A 682 23.71 24.76 39.17
C THR A 682 23.38 24.17 37.79
N ASN A 683 24.40 23.82 36.98
CA ASN A 683 24.27 23.59 35.54
C ASN A 683 23.77 22.19 35.08
N ARG A 684 23.71 21.16 35.94
CA ARG A 684 23.33 19.79 35.50
C ARG A 684 21.81 19.58 35.43
N ALA A 685 21.06 19.97 36.46
CA ALA A 685 19.63 19.74 36.55
C ALA A 685 18.82 20.49 35.47
N ILE A 686 19.31 21.67 35.06
CA ILE A 686 18.71 22.47 33.99
C ILE A 686 18.86 21.75 32.64
N GLY A 687 20.01 21.11 32.38
CA GLY A 687 20.25 20.41 31.11
C GLY A 687 19.35 19.21 30.89
N GLU A 688 19.12 18.44 31.95
CA GLU A 688 18.23 17.28 31.90
C GLU A 688 16.77 17.70 31.64
N PHE A 689 16.33 18.86 32.14
CA PHE A 689 15.00 19.39 31.82
C PHE A 689 14.83 19.63 30.30
N PHE A 690 15.79 20.26 29.62
CA PHE A 690 15.71 20.49 28.16
C PHE A 690 15.83 19.23 27.34
N LEU A 691 16.75 18.33 27.71
CA LEU A 691 16.92 17.06 27.02
C LEU A 691 15.61 16.24 27.06
N ASN A 692 14.80 16.43 28.09
CA ASN A 692 13.50 15.79 28.25
C ASN A 692 12.34 16.56 27.59
N LEU A 693 12.49 17.80 27.12
CA LEU A 693 11.40 18.55 26.47
C LEU A 693 11.29 18.28 24.97
N ILE A 694 12.26 17.61 24.35
CA ILE A 694 12.30 17.33 22.91
C ILE A 694 11.72 15.93 22.64
N PRO A 695 10.51 15.81 22.07
CA PRO A 695 10.00 14.52 21.61
C PRO A 695 10.89 13.96 20.50
N LEU A 696 11.11 12.64 20.46
CA LEU A 696 11.83 11.91 19.39
C LEU A 696 13.35 12.13 19.35
N ARG A 697 13.95 12.78 20.34
CA ARG A 697 15.39 13.06 20.35
C ARG A 697 16.23 11.79 20.15
N SER A 698 15.93 10.71 20.85
CA SER A 698 16.70 9.47 20.79
C SER A 698 16.59 8.82 19.42
N ALA A 699 15.38 8.77 18.87
CA ALA A 699 15.13 8.28 17.51
C ALA A 699 15.93 9.05 16.45
N ILE A 700 15.93 10.38 16.54
CA ILE A 700 16.66 11.25 15.59
C ILE A 700 18.16 11.05 15.71
N VAL A 701 18.71 11.02 16.93
CA VAL A 701 20.13 10.80 17.15
C VAL A 701 20.56 9.43 16.61
N ASN A 702 19.76 8.39 16.84
CA ASN A 702 20.07 7.06 16.33
C ASN A 702 19.95 6.99 14.80
N PHE A 703 18.93 7.61 14.20
CA PHE A 703 18.83 7.71 12.74
C PHE A 703 19.97 8.53 12.12
N SER A 704 20.35 9.68 12.72
CA SER A 704 21.45 10.52 12.22
C SER A 704 22.81 9.82 12.33
N ASN A 705 22.97 8.94 13.32
CA ASN A 705 24.17 8.14 13.51
C ASN A 705 24.18 6.85 12.66
N GLY A 706 23.15 6.61 11.83
CA GLY A 706 23.05 5.41 10.99
C GLY A 706 22.56 4.15 11.72
N ASN A 707 22.20 4.27 13.01
CA ASN A 707 21.63 3.19 13.83
C ASN A 707 20.14 3.03 13.53
N VAL A 708 19.80 2.48 12.36
CA VAL A 708 18.40 2.32 11.91
C VAL A 708 17.58 1.42 12.83
N GLY A 709 18.18 0.39 13.41
CA GLY A 709 17.50 -0.52 14.34
C GLY A 709 17.05 0.17 15.63
N ASP A 710 17.99 0.86 16.29
CA ASP A 710 17.73 1.63 17.50
C ASP A 710 16.86 2.85 17.21
N GLY A 711 17.03 3.48 16.04
CA GLY A 711 16.18 4.59 15.59
C GLY A 711 14.72 4.16 15.37
N LEU A 712 14.48 2.97 14.82
CA LEU A 712 13.13 2.41 14.69
C LEU A 712 12.54 2.00 16.04
N PHE A 713 13.35 1.47 16.94
CA PHE A 713 12.93 1.15 18.31
C PHE A 713 12.53 2.41 19.07
N ASP A 714 13.38 3.43 19.05
CA ASP A 714 13.14 4.72 19.70
C ASP A 714 11.98 5.48 19.06
N LEU A 715 11.81 5.42 17.73
CA LEU A 715 10.63 5.97 17.04
C LEU A 715 9.33 5.28 17.49
N GLY A 716 9.39 3.98 17.79
CA GLY A 716 8.25 3.24 18.34
C GLY A 716 7.90 3.66 19.78
N MET A 717 8.88 4.19 20.52
CA MET A 717 8.73 4.67 21.88
C MET A 717 8.39 6.18 21.96
N ASP A 718 8.77 6.96 20.95
CA ASP A 718 8.66 8.41 20.91
C ASP A 718 7.45 8.88 20.06
N VAL A 719 6.79 9.95 20.50
CA VAL A 719 5.32 10.04 20.45
C VAL A 719 4.72 10.65 19.15
N ILE A 720 5.53 11.26 18.28
CA ILE A 720 5.06 11.94 17.05
C ILE A 720 5.91 11.54 15.83
N GLY A 721 5.99 10.24 15.55
CA GLY A 721 6.65 9.75 14.34
C GLY A 721 5.88 10.16 13.08
N LEU A 722 6.33 11.19 12.37
CA LEU A 722 5.80 11.62 11.07
C LEU A 722 6.67 11.05 9.95
N VAL A 723 6.05 10.48 8.91
CA VAL A 723 6.76 9.88 7.75
C VAL A 723 6.17 10.36 6.44
N THR A 724 7.01 10.53 5.41
CA THR A 724 6.58 10.80 4.03
C THR A 724 5.86 9.60 3.42
N LEU A 725 4.55 9.67 3.18
CA LEU A 725 3.77 8.61 2.49
C LEU A 725 3.09 9.09 1.19
N GLY A 726 3.76 9.95 0.41
CA GLY A 726 3.30 10.45 -0.91
C GLY A 726 4.04 9.84 -2.12
N ALA A 727 3.45 9.96 -3.32
CA ALA A 727 4.03 9.50 -4.59
C ALA A 727 5.39 10.20 -4.86
N GLY A 728 6.40 9.45 -5.31
CA GLY A 728 7.79 9.91 -5.25
C GLY A 728 8.19 10.91 -6.34
N LYS A 729 8.76 12.07 -5.92
CA LYS A 729 9.93 12.72 -6.56
C LYS A 729 10.84 13.37 -5.51
N ALA A 730 11.93 12.70 -5.19
CA ALA A 730 12.94 13.11 -4.22
C ALA A 730 13.88 14.24 -4.71
N ALA A 731 13.34 15.41 -5.13
CA ALA A 731 14.17 16.48 -5.70
C ALA A 731 14.32 17.75 -4.85
N GLN A 732 13.51 17.98 -3.80
CA GLN A 732 13.51 19.27 -3.10
C GLN A 732 13.96 19.28 -1.63
N ALA A 733 14.36 18.14 -1.05
CA ALA A 733 14.88 18.09 0.33
C ALA A 733 16.40 18.34 0.44
N SER A 734 17.03 18.97 -0.56
CA SER A 734 18.50 19.17 -0.62
C SER A 734 18.98 20.55 -0.14
N ARG A 735 18.09 21.46 0.28
CA ARG A 735 18.47 22.87 0.47
C ARG A 735 18.87 23.32 1.89
N VAL A 736 18.96 22.45 2.90
CA VAL A 736 19.33 22.89 4.27
C VAL A 736 20.59 22.21 4.84
N LEU A 737 21.40 21.52 4.03
CA LEU A 737 22.75 21.04 4.44
C LEU A 737 23.88 21.61 3.57
N SER A 738 23.69 22.79 2.97
CA SER A 738 24.73 23.44 2.16
C SER A 738 25.64 24.34 3.01
N LYS A 739 26.38 23.76 3.96
CA LYS A 739 27.65 24.32 4.49
C LYS A 739 28.38 23.29 5.38
N GLY A 740 29.26 22.51 4.76
CA GLY A 740 30.44 21.92 5.42
C GLY A 740 30.34 20.45 5.85
N ILE A 741 30.88 19.54 5.03
CA ILE A 741 32.04 18.66 5.28
C ILE A 741 32.08 17.61 4.15
N SER A 742 33.24 17.51 3.50
CA SER A 742 33.58 16.50 2.49
C SER A 742 34.19 15.24 3.13
N SER A 743 33.92 14.09 2.52
CA SER A 743 34.42 12.73 2.77
C SER A 743 33.70 11.89 3.83
N PHE A 744 32.72 11.09 3.39
CA PHE A 744 32.74 9.62 3.42
C PHE A 744 31.59 9.11 2.52
N GLY A 745 31.90 8.18 1.61
CA GLY A 745 30.97 7.66 0.60
C GLY A 745 29.97 6.65 1.17
N ALA A 746 28.78 6.66 0.58
CA ALA A 746 27.74 5.64 0.62
C ALA A 746 26.91 5.45 1.92
N VAL A 747 26.18 6.48 2.38
CA VAL A 747 24.85 6.30 3.01
C VAL A 747 23.94 7.49 2.68
N THR A 748 23.22 7.46 1.56
CA THR A 748 22.31 8.55 1.14
C THR A 748 20.81 8.18 1.18
N LYS A 749 20.43 7.11 1.88
CA LYS A 749 19.02 6.67 1.96
C LYS A 749 18.42 6.57 3.37
N VAL A 750 19.06 7.11 4.39
CA VAL A 750 18.60 6.95 5.78
C VAL A 750 18.29 8.31 6.41
N ALA A 751 17.11 8.38 7.04
CA ALA A 751 16.51 9.50 7.78
C ALA A 751 15.71 10.54 6.95
N ARG A 752 14.59 10.11 6.34
CA ARG A 752 13.50 11.01 5.84
C ARG A 752 12.44 11.31 6.91
N PHE A 753 12.80 11.31 8.18
CA PHE A 753 11.82 11.33 9.26
C PHE A 753 11.24 12.71 9.62
N LEU A 754 11.53 13.77 8.86
CA LEU A 754 10.90 15.09 9.04
C LEU A 754 10.72 15.82 7.70
N GLY A 755 10.11 15.14 6.75
CA GLY A 755 9.45 15.78 5.61
C GLY A 755 8.05 15.20 5.51
N ALA A 756 7.02 16.02 5.33
CA ALA A 756 5.73 15.51 4.87
C ALA A 756 5.67 15.80 3.36
N THR A 757 5.62 14.77 2.52
CA THR A 757 5.14 14.96 1.15
C THR A 757 3.62 15.06 1.23
N ALA A 758 3.09 16.19 0.78
CA ALA A 758 1.66 16.41 0.71
C ALA A 758 1.00 15.31 -0.13
N ILE A 759 -0.20 14.86 0.24
CA ILE A 759 -1.01 14.02 -0.66
C ILE A 759 -1.25 14.85 -1.93
N GLU A 760 -0.87 14.30 -3.08
CA GLU A 760 -1.00 14.96 -4.39
C GLU A 760 -2.45 14.96 -4.87
N ALA A 761 -2.73 15.76 -5.90
CA ALA A 761 -4.06 15.81 -6.48
C ALA A 761 -4.44 14.47 -7.13
N PHE A 762 -5.69 14.05 -6.91
CA PHE A 762 -6.24 12.83 -7.49
C PHE A 762 -6.47 13.03 -9.00
N ASN A 763 -6.08 12.06 -9.83
CA ASN A 763 -6.28 12.13 -11.27
C ASN A 763 -7.74 11.75 -11.62
N PRO A 764 -8.53 12.61 -12.28
CA PRO A 764 -9.92 12.30 -12.60
C PRO A 764 -10.08 11.14 -13.62
N PHE A 765 -9.03 10.78 -14.37
CA PHE A 765 -9.04 9.71 -15.37
C PHE A 765 -8.50 8.37 -14.86
N SER A 766 -8.09 8.25 -13.59
CA SER A 766 -7.69 6.97 -13.00
C SER A 766 -8.92 6.14 -12.60
N GLY A 767 -9.56 5.52 -13.60
CA GLY A 767 -10.45 4.37 -13.41
C GLY A 767 -11.51 4.51 -12.30
N LEU A 768 -12.14 5.68 -12.18
CA LEU A 768 -13.25 5.93 -11.26
C LEU A 768 -14.53 5.21 -11.73
N GLY A 769 -14.55 3.88 -11.58
CA GLY A 769 -15.78 3.10 -11.58
C GLY A 769 -16.20 2.86 -10.13
N GLY A 770 -17.28 3.51 -9.69
CA GLY A 770 -17.74 3.57 -8.30
C GLY A 770 -17.54 2.29 -7.48
N VAL A 771 -16.73 2.39 -6.42
CA VAL A 771 -16.57 1.32 -5.42
C VAL A 771 -17.24 1.77 -4.13
N ALA A 772 -18.57 1.68 -4.12
CA ALA A 772 -19.36 1.70 -2.90
C ALA A 772 -20.12 0.38 -2.78
N GLN A 773 -20.12 -0.17 -1.56
CA GLN A 773 -20.92 -1.29 -1.05
C GLN A 773 -20.49 -2.75 -1.39
N GLY A 774 -20.63 -3.61 -0.38
CA GLY A 774 -19.89 -4.87 -0.15
C GLY A 774 -19.98 -6.01 -1.15
N GLY A 775 -20.79 -5.91 -2.22
CA GLY A 775 -20.69 -6.82 -3.38
C GLY A 775 -19.72 -6.33 -4.46
N ALA A 776 -19.69 -5.00 -4.70
CA ALA A 776 -18.88 -4.39 -5.76
C ALA A 776 -17.37 -4.39 -5.42
N ARG A 777 -17.01 -4.30 -4.13
CA ARG A 777 -15.60 -4.40 -3.67
C ARG A 777 -14.97 -5.76 -3.97
N LEU A 778 -15.71 -6.86 -3.78
CA LEU A 778 -15.20 -8.21 -4.07
C LEU A 778 -14.95 -8.40 -5.56
N VAL A 779 -15.83 -7.86 -6.41
CA VAL A 779 -15.68 -7.91 -7.87
C VAL A 779 -14.56 -7.00 -8.36
N ALA A 780 -14.45 -5.77 -7.85
CA ALA A 780 -13.40 -4.82 -8.24
C ALA A 780 -12.00 -5.30 -7.78
N HIS A 781 -11.88 -5.77 -6.54
CA HIS A 781 -10.62 -6.30 -6.01
C HIS A 781 -10.23 -7.62 -6.70
N GLY A 782 -11.20 -8.53 -6.91
CA GLY A 782 -10.99 -9.76 -7.67
C GLY A 782 -10.61 -9.52 -9.12
N ALA A 783 -11.17 -8.49 -9.78
CA ALA A 783 -10.77 -8.09 -11.14
C ALA A 783 -9.34 -7.52 -11.17
N ALA A 784 -8.99 -6.63 -10.24
CA ALA A 784 -7.64 -6.07 -10.16
C ALA A 784 -6.57 -7.14 -9.86
N LYS A 785 -6.86 -8.08 -8.95
CA LYS A 785 -5.98 -9.21 -8.64
C LYS A 785 -5.95 -10.28 -9.75
N GLY A 786 -7.06 -10.47 -10.47
CA GLY A 786 -7.12 -11.31 -11.66
C GLY A 786 -6.21 -10.79 -12.77
N VAL A 787 -6.26 -9.49 -13.07
CA VAL A 787 -5.34 -8.85 -14.03
C VAL A 787 -3.87 -8.94 -13.59
N GLU A 788 -3.59 -8.74 -12.29
CA GLU A 788 -2.23 -8.93 -11.75
C GLU A 788 -1.74 -10.39 -11.93
N THR A 789 -2.62 -11.36 -11.63
CA THR A 789 -2.37 -12.80 -11.82
C THR A 789 -2.05 -13.13 -13.27
N VAL A 790 -2.84 -12.60 -14.21
CA VAL A 790 -2.61 -12.78 -15.64
C VAL A 790 -1.29 -12.15 -16.10
N ASN A 791 -0.96 -10.95 -15.62
CA ASN A 791 0.31 -10.31 -15.94
C ASN A 791 1.50 -11.11 -15.41
N LYS A 792 1.42 -11.69 -14.21
CA LYS A 792 2.46 -12.59 -13.67
C LYS A 792 2.60 -13.85 -14.54
N LEU A 793 1.48 -14.49 -14.90
CA LEU A 793 1.48 -15.70 -15.72
C LEU A 793 1.97 -15.45 -17.15
N ARG A 794 1.71 -14.27 -17.72
CA ARG A 794 2.22 -13.82 -19.01
C ARG A 794 3.72 -13.52 -18.95
N GLY A 795 4.18 -12.94 -17.83
CA GLY A 795 5.55 -12.47 -17.63
C GLY A 795 5.80 -11.15 -18.37
N ALA A 796 6.71 -10.31 -17.84
CA ALA A 796 7.01 -9.01 -18.43
C ALA A 796 7.54 -9.10 -19.87
N SER A 797 8.23 -10.19 -20.22
CA SER A 797 8.74 -10.54 -21.55
C SER A 797 7.74 -11.29 -22.44
N GLY A 798 6.56 -11.65 -21.91
CA GLY A 798 5.64 -12.57 -22.59
C GLY A 798 6.18 -14.00 -22.69
N SER A 799 7.10 -14.40 -21.80
CA SER A 799 7.72 -15.74 -21.81
C SER A 799 6.79 -16.85 -21.32
N TYR A 800 5.75 -16.52 -20.56
CA TYR A 800 4.80 -17.47 -19.95
C TYR A 800 5.45 -18.53 -19.06
N ASP A 801 6.62 -18.25 -18.47
CA ASP A 801 7.38 -19.28 -17.73
C ASP A 801 6.61 -19.86 -16.54
N LEU A 802 5.87 -19.02 -15.80
CA LEU A 802 5.02 -19.47 -14.71
C LEU A 802 3.84 -20.33 -15.21
N LEU A 803 3.20 -19.94 -16.31
CA LEU A 803 2.11 -20.71 -16.91
C LEU A 803 2.60 -22.08 -17.43
N LYS A 804 3.78 -22.11 -18.07
CA LYS A 804 4.44 -23.34 -18.51
C LYS A 804 4.79 -24.22 -17.30
N ALA A 805 5.39 -23.66 -16.25
CA ALA A 805 5.70 -24.39 -15.03
C ALA A 805 4.44 -24.98 -14.37
N ALA A 806 3.34 -24.22 -14.32
CA ALA A 806 2.06 -24.70 -13.83
C ALA A 806 1.54 -25.90 -14.66
N SER A 807 1.60 -25.81 -15.99
CA SER A 807 1.17 -26.91 -16.86
C SER A 807 2.03 -28.17 -16.72
N LYS A 808 3.34 -28.07 -16.45
CA LYS A 808 4.18 -29.24 -16.16
C LYS A 808 3.76 -29.94 -14.86
N HIS A 809 3.33 -29.15 -13.87
CA HIS A 809 2.98 -29.68 -12.57
C HIS A 809 1.55 -30.23 -12.52
N TYR A 810 0.60 -29.59 -13.22
CA TYR A 810 -0.82 -29.91 -13.15
C TYR A 810 -1.40 -30.48 -14.47
N GLY A 811 -0.53 -30.78 -15.44
CA GLY A 811 -0.89 -31.29 -16.77
C GLY A 811 -1.27 -30.17 -17.75
N GLU A 812 -2.25 -29.36 -17.35
CA GLU A 812 -2.74 -28.26 -18.18
C GLU A 812 -3.07 -27.01 -17.35
N ALA A 813 -2.62 -25.86 -17.84
CA ALA A 813 -2.87 -24.54 -17.27
C ALA A 813 -3.32 -23.55 -18.35
N ALA A 814 -4.11 -22.55 -17.98
CA ALA A 814 -4.57 -21.53 -18.90
C ALA A 814 -4.69 -20.15 -18.25
N ILE A 815 -4.55 -19.12 -19.08
CA ILE A 815 -5.11 -17.80 -18.84
C ILE A 815 -6.43 -17.75 -19.61
N GLY A 816 -7.46 -17.15 -19.03
CA GLY A 816 -8.78 -17.06 -19.66
C GLY A 816 -9.65 -16.02 -18.98
N SER A 817 -10.91 -15.98 -19.41
CA SER A 817 -11.90 -15.05 -18.88
C SER A 817 -13.09 -15.77 -18.27
N LEU A 818 -13.68 -15.15 -17.26
CA LEU A 818 -14.89 -15.57 -16.59
C LEU A 818 -15.91 -14.43 -16.66
N THR A 819 -17.11 -14.69 -17.16
CA THR A 819 -18.19 -13.69 -17.14
C THR A 819 -18.97 -13.82 -15.84
N THR A 820 -18.87 -12.81 -14.96
CA THR A 820 -19.61 -12.76 -13.70
C THR A 820 -20.33 -11.42 -13.59
N ALA A 821 -21.64 -11.43 -13.29
CA ALA A 821 -22.46 -10.22 -13.12
C ALA A 821 -22.36 -9.21 -14.28
N GLY A 822 -22.29 -9.71 -15.53
CA GLY A 822 -22.21 -8.88 -16.74
C GLY A 822 -20.82 -8.28 -17.04
N ARG A 823 -19.79 -8.64 -16.28
CA ARG A 823 -18.39 -8.21 -16.51
C ARG A 823 -17.49 -9.41 -16.79
N SER A 824 -16.59 -9.27 -17.76
CA SER A 824 -15.55 -10.25 -18.06
C SER A 824 -14.34 -10.00 -17.14
N ILE A 825 -13.90 -11.02 -16.41
CA ILE A 825 -12.75 -10.97 -15.50
C ILE A 825 -11.68 -11.92 -16.02
N GLU A 826 -10.47 -11.45 -16.23
CA GLU A 826 -9.34 -12.31 -16.60
C GLU A 826 -8.75 -13.02 -15.38
N ASN A 827 -8.39 -14.30 -15.52
CA ASN A 827 -7.77 -15.09 -14.45
C ASN A 827 -6.89 -16.23 -15.00
N GLY A 828 -6.02 -16.77 -14.14
CA GLY A 828 -5.30 -18.02 -14.37
C GLY A 828 -6.04 -19.23 -13.80
N ALA A 829 -5.97 -20.37 -14.48
CA ALA A 829 -6.61 -21.61 -14.06
C ALA A 829 -5.81 -22.86 -14.44
N VAL A 830 -6.07 -23.98 -13.78
CA VAL A 830 -5.58 -25.31 -14.17
C VAL A 830 -6.74 -26.26 -14.41
N LEU A 831 -6.57 -27.20 -15.35
CA LEU A 831 -7.59 -28.18 -15.66
C LEU A 831 -7.38 -29.43 -14.82
N HIS A 832 -8.39 -29.84 -14.07
CA HIS A 832 -8.36 -31.06 -13.27
C HIS A 832 -9.71 -31.77 -13.33
N ASN A 833 -9.70 -33.07 -13.67
CA ASN A 833 -10.91 -33.88 -13.83
C ASN A 833 -11.97 -33.21 -14.73
N GLY A 834 -11.54 -32.60 -15.84
CA GLY A 834 -12.41 -31.93 -16.80
C GLY A 834 -12.99 -30.59 -16.35
N LYS A 835 -12.57 -30.06 -15.19
CA LYS A 835 -13.03 -28.77 -14.66
C LYS A 835 -11.86 -27.81 -14.45
N TRP A 836 -12.10 -26.53 -14.69
CA TRP A 836 -11.12 -25.47 -14.45
C TRP A 836 -11.17 -25.02 -13.00
N TYR A 837 -10.02 -24.88 -12.36
CA TYR A 837 -9.86 -24.35 -11.01
C TYR A 837 -8.94 -23.15 -11.03
N GLY A 838 -9.21 -22.14 -10.21
CA GLY A 838 -8.35 -20.94 -10.13
C GLY A 838 -6.92 -21.30 -9.76
N PHE A 839 -5.95 -20.55 -10.30
CA PHE A 839 -4.52 -20.78 -10.08
C PHE A 839 -3.86 -19.55 -9.46
N ASP A 840 -3.19 -19.75 -8.32
CA ASP A 840 -2.43 -18.71 -7.62
C ASP A 840 -0.96 -18.78 -8.06
N PRO A 841 -0.46 -17.81 -8.86
CA PRO A 841 0.91 -17.82 -9.36
C PRO A 841 1.95 -17.48 -8.30
N ASP A 842 1.56 -16.84 -7.18
CA ASP A 842 2.48 -16.52 -6.08
C ASP A 842 2.76 -17.77 -5.24
N ARG A 843 1.75 -18.63 -5.07
CA ARG A 843 1.87 -19.91 -4.35
C ARG A 843 2.17 -21.10 -5.26
N MET A 844 2.05 -20.94 -6.58
CA MET A 844 2.10 -22.00 -7.59
C MET A 844 1.13 -23.14 -7.33
N ARG A 845 -0.11 -22.82 -6.95
CA ARG A 845 -1.12 -23.79 -6.50
C ARG A 845 -2.53 -23.50 -7.03
N PRO A 846 -3.31 -24.54 -7.37
CA PRO A 846 -4.74 -24.40 -7.60
C PRO A 846 -5.50 -24.11 -6.31
N TYR A 847 -6.66 -23.48 -6.44
CA TYR A 847 -7.54 -23.15 -5.32
C TYR A 847 -9.03 -23.15 -5.75
N GLY A 848 -9.90 -23.13 -4.74
CA GLY A 848 -11.32 -22.84 -4.90
C GLY A 848 -12.17 -23.93 -5.54
N ALA A 849 -13.43 -23.56 -5.76
CA ALA A 849 -14.42 -24.34 -6.47
C ALA A 849 -14.19 -24.30 -7.99
N PRO A 850 -14.81 -25.19 -8.77
CA PRO A 850 -14.75 -25.14 -10.22
C PRO A 850 -15.21 -23.78 -10.77
N LEU A 851 -14.44 -23.22 -11.70
CA LEU A 851 -14.76 -21.96 -12.37
C LEU A 851 -15.85 -22.18 -13.44
N GLU A 852 -17.11 -22.05 -13.05
CA GLU A 852 -18.26 -22.17 -13.97
C GLU A 852 -18.22 -21.10 -15.07
N GLY A 853 -18.10 -21.51 -16.33
CA GLY A 853 -18.08 -20.57 -17.47
C GLY A 853 -16.70 -19.96 -17.79
N PHE A 854 -15.62 -20.48 -17.19
CA PHE A 854 -14.27 -20.06 -17.56
C PHE A 854 -13.94 -20.46 -19.00
N THR A 855 -13.55 -19.46 -19.80
CA THR A 855 -13.17 -19.63 -21.20
C THR A 855 -11.66 -19.38 -21.36
N PRO A 856 -10.84 -20.42 -21.61
CA PRO A 856 -9.41 -20.27 -21.76
C PRO A 856 -9.06 -19.52 -23.06
N SER A 857 -8.13 -18.56 -22.99
CA SER A 857 -7.61 -17.81 -24.13
C SER A 857 -6.18 -18.23 -24.51
N THR A 858 -5.30 -18.38 -23.52
CA THR A 858 -3.93 -18.91 -23.71
C THR A 858 -3.76 -20.16 -22.86
N ARG A 859 -3.51 -21.31 -23.50
CA ARG A 859 -3.34 -22.61 -22.83
C ARG A 859 -1.89 -23.05 -22.86
N ALA A 860 -1.48 -23.78 -21.84
CA ALA A 860 -0.20 -24.45 -21.74
C ALA A 860 -0.44 -25.92 -21.34
N VAL A 861 0.20 -26.84 -22.05
CA VAL A 861 0.15 -28.29 -21.79
C VAL A 861 1.58 -28.79 -21.70
N ASP A 862 1.91 -29.43 -20.57
CA ASP A 862 3.25 -30.01 -20.30
C ASP A 862 4.44 -29.05 -20.59
N GLY A 863 4.28 -27.78 -20.25
CA GLY A 863 5.32 -26.76 -20.41
C GLY A 863 5.39 -26.11 -21.78
N VAL A 864 4.47 -26.44 -22.68
CA VAL A 864 4.39 -25.87 -24.04
C VAL A 864 3.12 -25.04 -24.16
N ILE A 865 3.23 -23.82 -24.67
CA ILE A 865 2.06 -22.99 -24.99
C ILE A 865 1.35 -23.60 -26.19
N SER A 866 0.06 -23.93 -26.04
CA SER A 866 -0.77 -24.42 -27.12
C SER A 866 -0.87 -23.34 -28.21
N PRO A 867 -0.76 -23.70 -29.50
CA PRO A 867 -0.87 -22.74 -30.59
C PRO A 867 -2.18 -21.95 -30.51
N ALA A 868 -2.10 -20.62 -30.63
CA ALA A 868 -3.27 -19.79 -30.82
C ALA A 868 -3.95 -20.20 -32.13
N THR A 869 -5.27 -20.28 -32.13
CA THR A 869 -6.04 -20.48 -33.36
C THR A 869 -5.92 -19.20 -34.20
N ILE A 870 -4.96 -19.18 -35.12
CA ILE A 870 -4.78 -18.10 -36.09
C ILE A 870 -5.48 -18.52 -37.37
N GLU A 871 -6.42 -17.71 -37.83
CA GLU A 871 -7.08 -17.88 -39.14
C GLU A 871 -6.02 -18.16 -40.24
N PRO A 872 -6.17 -19.21 -41.06
CA PRO A 872 -5.14 -19.60 -42.05
C PRO A 872 -4.70 -18.44 -42.96
N ALA A 873 -5.61 -17.53 -43.30
CA ALA A 873 -5.33 -16.33 -44.09
C ALA A 873 -4.36 -15.34 -43.40
N ARG A 874 -4.29 -15.36 -42.07
CA ARG A 874 -3.40 -14.51 -41.24
C ARG A 874 -2.22 -15.28 -40.65
N ALA A 875 -2.09 -16.58 -40.89
CA ALA A 875 -0.95 -17.36 -40.40
C ALA A 875 0.36 -16.93 -41.08
N LEU A 876 1.44 -16.76 -40.32
CA LEU A 876 2.79 -16.55 -40.84
C LEU A 876 3.45 -17.92 -41.11
N GLY A 877 3.16 -18.55 -42.25
CA GLY A 877 3.71 -19.87 -42.56
C GLY A 877 5.22 -19.82 -42.79
N ASN A 878 6.02 -20.52 -41.96
CA ASN A 878 7.48 -20.45 -42.06
C ASN A 878 7.98 -21.01 -43.40
N THR A 879 7.34 -22.06 -43.93
CA THR A 879 7.64 -22.60 -45.26
C THR A 879 7.29 -21.62 -46.38
N GLN A 880 6.16 -20.92 -46.27
CA GLN A 880 5.70 -19.96 -47.28
C GLN A 880 6.62 -18.73 -47.38
N PHE A 881 7.16 -18.28 -46.24
CA PHE A 881 8.03 -17.11 -46.15
C PHE A 881 9.48 -17.47 -45.83
N ALA A 882 9.91 -18.65 -46.27
CA ALA A 882 11.26 -19.16 -46.03
C ALA A 882 12.37 -18.22 -46.55
N SER A 883 12.09 -17.50 -47.64
CA SER A 883 13.02 -16.54 -48.25
C SER A 883 13.31 -15.31 -47.40
N TYR A 884 12.51 -15.01 -46.37
CA TYR A 884 12.72 -13.89 -45.46
C TYR A 884 13.34 -14.29 -44.13
N GLN A 885 13.52 -15.59 -43.89
CA GLN A 885 14.13 -16.08 -42.66
C GLN A 885 15.61 -15.68 -42.59
N VAL A 886 16.09 -15.47 -41.37
CA VAL A 886 17.51 -15.27 -41.08
C VAL A 886 18.04 -16.41 -40.20
N PRO A 887 19.37 -16.65 -40.16
CA PRO A 887 19.93 -17.74 -39.36
C PRO A 887 19.58 -17.61 -37.88
N ALA A 888 19.22 -18.73 -37.23
CA ALA A 888 18.90 -18.75 -35.80
C ALA A 888 20.06 -18.27 -34.90
N SER A 889 21.30 -18.33 -35.38
CA SER A 889 22.47 -17.76 -34.71
C SER A 889 22.36 -16.25 -34.46
N ARG A 890 21.49 -15.53 -35.18
CA ARG A 890 21.24 -14.09 -34.99
C ARG A 890 20.62 -13.74 -33.64
N ILE A 891 19.95 -14.70 -33.00
CA ILE A 891 19.35 -14.54 -31.68
C ILE A 891 20.00 -15.45 -30.63
N ALA A 892 21.08 -16.16 -30.98
CA ALA A 892 21.78 -17.03 -30.05
C ALA A 892 22.40 -16.20 -28.92
N GLY A 893 22.09 -16.54 -27.66
CA GLY A 893 22.54 -15.80 -26.49
C GLY A 893 21.76 -14.52 -26.18
N LEU A 894 20.76 -14.16 -26.99
CA LEU A 894 19.86 -13.02 -26.72
C LEU A 894 18.58 -13.48 -26.02
N THR A 895 18.03 -12.62 -25.18
CA THR A 895 16.69 -12.79 -24.58
C THR A 895 15.72 -11.78 -25.19
N PRO A 896 14.47 -12.17 -25.47
CA PRO A 896 13.49 -11.24 -26.03
C PRO A 896 13.03 -10.24 -24.96
N ASP A 897 12.76 -9.01 -25.39
CA ASP A 897 12.21 -7.96 -24.53
C ASP A 897 10.71 -8.14 -24.24
N SER A 898 10.09 -7.16 -23.57
CA SER A 898 8.65 -7.12 -23.25
C SER A 898 7.69 -7.08 -24.43
N ARG A 899 8.24 -7.05 -25.64
CA ARG A 899 7.51 -7.06 -26.91
C ARG A 899 7.72 -8.36 -27.69
N GLY A 900 8.46 -9.32 -27.13
CA GLY A 900 8.83 -10.56 -27.82
C GLY A 900 9.94 -10.35 -28.87
N VAL A 901 10.70 -9.26 -28.78
CA VAL A 901 11.72 -8.87 -29.77
C VAL A 901 13.13 -9.05 -29.20
N TYR A 902 13.97 -9.75 -29.94
CA TYR A 902 15.40 -9.95 -29.64
C TYR A 902 16.20 -8.79 -30.22
N VAL A 903 16.77 -7.95 -29.35
CA VAL A 903 17.59 -6.80 -29.76
C VAL A 903 19.07 -7.14 -29.57
N ALA A 904 19.88 -6.96 -30.62
CA ALA A 904 21.32 -7.17 -30.53
C ALA A 904 22.00 -6.09 -29.65
N ALA A 905 23.19 -6.40 -29.14
CA ALA A 905 23.93 -5.51 -28.23
C ALA A 905 24.29 -4.14 -28.85
N ASP A 906 24.28 -4.02 -30.17
CA ASP A 906 24.48 -2.76 -30.89
C ASP A 906 23.23 -1.86 -30.93
N GLY A 907 22.07 -2.35 -30.47
CA GLY A 907 20.78 -1.64 -30.47
C GLY A 907 20.20 -1.38 -31.87
N HIS A 908 20.87 -1.82 -32.94
CA HIS A 908 20.52 -1.47 -34.32
C HIS A 908 19.82 -2.61 -35.07
N SER A 909 19.99 -3.87 -34.64
CA SER A 909 19.29 -5.01 -35.24
C SER A 909 18.31 -5.65 -34.25
N SER A 910 17.07 -5.83 -34.71
CA SER A 910 15.97 -6.42 -33.94
C SER A 910 15.44 -7.63 -34.69
N HIS A 911 15.07 -8.68 -33.96
CA HIS A 911 14.61 -9.94 -34.53
C HIS A 911 13.40 -10.47 -33.75
N ILE A 912 12.57 -11.26 -34.42
CA ILE A 912 11.52 -12.05 -33.77
C ILE A 912 11.76 -13.53 -34.08
N ARG A 913 11.33 -14.39 -33.16
CA ARG A 913 11.20 -15.81 -33.40
C ARG A 913 9.72 -16.14 -33.62
N HIS A 914 9.42 -16.86 -34.70
CA HIS A 914 8.07 -17.33 -35.01
C HIS A 914 7.99 -18.85 -35.08
N THR A 915 7.13 -19.46 -34.26
CA THR A 915 6.72 -20.87 -34.36
C THR A 915 5.33 -20.95 -35.00
N ASP A 916 5.24 -21.58 -36.16
CA ASP A 916 3.98 -21.73 -36.90
C ASP A 916 3.13 -22.89 -36.35
N SER A 917 1.94 -23.11 -36.93
CA SER A 917 0.99 -24.14 -36.49
C SER A 917 1.51 -25.58 -36.66
N THR A 918 2.60 -25.79 -37.41
CA THR A 918 3.24 -27.10 -37.59
C THR A 918 4.34 -27.36 -36.55
N GLY A 919 4.64 -26.39 -35.70
CA GLY A 919 5.73 -26.45 -34.71
C GLY A 919 7.10 -26.07 -35.27
N LEU A 920 7.20 -25.73 -36.55
CA LEU A 920 8.44 -25.24 -37.15
C LEU A 920 8.72 -23.83 -36.64
N SER A 921 9.96 -23.56 -36.24
CA SER A 921 10.39 -22.23 -35.77
C SER A 921 11.35 -21.57 -36.75
N ALA A 922 11.15 -20.29 -37.02
CA ALA A 922 12.00 -19.45 -37.86
C ALA A 922 12.32 -18.11 -37.18
N VAL A 923 13.41 -17.47 -37.61
CA VAL A 923 13.81 -16.14 -37.13
C VAL A 923 13.67 -15.13 -38.25
N TYR A 924 13.12 -13.96 -37.95
CA TYR A 924 12.95 -12.86 -38.90
C TYR A 924 13.61 -11.59 -38.36
N GLU A 925 14.33 -10.86 -39.21
CA GLU A 925 14.76 -9.48 -38.89
C GLU A 925 13.52 -8.59 -38.90
N VAL A 926 13.37 -7.72 -37.90
CA VAL A 926 12.25 -6.78 -37.81
C VAL A 926 12.72 -5.35 -37.54
N ARG A 927 11.94 -4.40 -38.00
CA ARG A 927 12.06 -2.97 -37.65
C ARG A 927 10.67 -2.39 -37.40
N GLN A 928 10.64 -1.11 -37.00
CA GLN A 928 9.39 -0.39 -36.74
C GLN A 928 8.50 -1.14 -35.73
N VAL A 929 9.11 -1.62 -34.65
CA VAL A 929 8.37 -2.31 -33.59
C VAL A 929 7.55 -1.30 -32.81
N THR A 930 6.24 -1.31 -33.00
CA THR A 930 5.29 -0.38 -32.38
C THR A 930 4.32 -1.13 -31.47
N ARG A 931 3.82 -0.43 -30.45
CA ARG A 931 2.69 -0.90 -29.64
C ARG A 931 1.46 -0.12 -30.07
N THR A 932 0.39 -0.81 -30.44
CA THR A 932 -0.88 -0.18 -30.81
C THR A 932 -1.58 0.40 -29.58
N VAL A 933 -2.64 1.20 -29.81
CA VAL A 933 -3.47 1.78 -28.74
C VAL A 933 -4.07 0.68 -27.85
N ASP A 934 -4.40 -0.47 -28.44
CA ASP A 934 -4.93 -1.66 -27.75
C ASP A 934 -3.84 -2.53 -27.10
N GLY A 935 -2.58 -2.06 -27.11
CA GLY A 935 -1.47 -2.73 -26.45
C GLY A 935 -0.82 -3.88 -27.24
N ALA A 936 -1.30 -4.19 -28.45
CA ALA A 936 -0.71 -5.23 -29.30
C ALA A 936 0.65 -4.77 -29.88
N VAL A 937 1.59 -5.70 -30.00
CA VAL A 937 2.91 -5.41 -30.56
C VAL A 937 2.90 -5.74 -32.04
N GLN A 938 3.22 -4.76 -32.87
CA GLN A 938 3.37 -4.93 -34.30
C GLN A 938 4.83 -4.72 -34.70
N ALA A 939 5.29 -5.48 -35.68
CA ALA A 939 6.64 -5.41 -36.19
C ALA A 939 6.63 -5.64 -37.69
N ARG A 940 7.52 -4.96 -38.42
CA ARG A 940 7.65 -5.14 -39.87
C ARG A 940 8.87 -5.98 -40.18
N ILE A 941 8.70 -7.04 -40.97
CA ILE A 941 9.81 -7.95 -41.33
C ILE A 941 10.69 -7.30 -42.41
N TYR A 942 12.00 -7.39 -42.23
CA TYR A 942 13.03 -6.96 -43.17
C TYR A 942 13.87 -8.16 -43.61
N HIS A 943 14.47 -8.06 -44.79
CA HIS A 943 15.45 -9.02 -45.26
C HIS A 943 16.47 -8.31 -46.15
N ASN A 944 17.77 -8.53 -45.91
CA ASN A 944 18.87 -7.87 -46.63
C ASN A 944 18.74 -6.34 -46.67
N ASN A 945 18.44 -5.70 -45.52
CA ASN A 945 18.18 -4.27 -45.39
C ASN A 945 17.02 -3.72 -46.24
N ARG A 946 16.16 -4.58 -46.81
CA ARG A 946 14.95 -4.17 -47.54
C ARG A 946 13.70 -4.53 -46.75
N GLN A 947 12.74 -3.61 -46.77
CA GLN A 947 11.43 -3.82 -46.18
C GLN A 947 10.67 -4.89 -46.96
N THR A 948 10.11 -5.88 -46.26
CA THR A 948 9.20 -6.87 -46.86
C THR A 948 7.74 -6.40 -46.74
N PRO A 949 6.78 -6.98 -47.49
CA PRO A 949 5.36 -6.66 -47.32
C PRO A 949 4.75 -7.21 -46.02
N LEU A 950 5.50 -7.95 -45.21
CA LEU A 950 5.00 -8.61 -44.01
C LEU A 950 5.00 -7.64 -42.82
N LEU A 951 3.81 -7.18 -42.45
CA LEU A 951 3.51 -6.63 -41.14
C LEU A 951 2.96 -7.74 -40.26
N VAL A 952 3.54 -7.91 -39.09
CA VAL A 952 3.16 -8.98 -38.16
C VAL A 952 2.78 -8.42 -36.81
N GLU A 953 1.87 -9.10 -36.14
CA GLU A 953 1.41 -8.78 -34.80
C GLU A 953 1.69 -9.94 -33.88
N HIS A 954 2.21 -9.63 -32.69
CA HIS A 954 2.46 -10.59 -31.64
C HIS A 954 1.13 -11.12 -31.11
N VAL A 955 0.99 -12.45 -31.09
CA VAL A 955 -0.21 -13.12 -30.58
C VAL A 955 0.05 -13.63 -29.17
N GLN A 956 1.00 -14.56 -29.03
CA GLN A 956 1.42 -15.14 -27.74
C GLN A 956 2.73 -15.91 -27.90
N GLY A 957 3.61 -15.91 -26.89
CA GLY A 957 4.88 -16.65 -26.95
C GLY A 957 5.69 -16.31 -28.21
N ASP A 958 6.16 -17.32 -28.93
CA ASP A 958 6.81 -17.17 -30.24
C ASP A 958 5.80 -17.16 -31.42
N GLN A 959 4.53 -16.82 -31.20
CA GLN A 959 3.52 -16.81 -32.27
C GLN A 959 3.20 -15.39 -32.72
N TRP A 960 3.36 -15.19 -34.02
CA TRP A 960 3.10 -13.93 -34.71
C TRP A 960 2.09 -14.21 -35.81
N ARG A 961 1.12 -13.33 -35.99
CA ARG A 961 0.18 -13.38 -37.13
C ARG A 961 0.51 -12.32 -38.14
N ARG A 962 0.30 -12.61 -39.41
CA ARG A 962 0.31 -11.59 -40.46
C ARG A 962 -0.91 -10.70 -40.27
N LEU A 963 -0.66 -9.41 -40.13
CA LEU A 963 -1.64 -8.40 -40.47
C LEU A 963 -1.54 -8.24 -41.98
N GLY A 964 -2.65 -8.35 -42.72
CA GLY A 964 -2.64 -8.32 -44.19
C GLY A 964 -1.79 -7.17 -44.75
N ALA A 965 -1.28 -7.33 -45.98
CA ALA A 965 -0.28 -6.44 -46.57
C ALA A 965 -0.74 -4.97 -46.64
N GLN A 966 -0.48 -4.18 -45.59
CA GLN A 966 -0.37 -2.74 -45.71
C GLN A 966 1.04 -2.43 -46.25
N GLY A 967 1.12 -2.46 -47.58
CA GLY A 967 2.34 -2.19 -48.35
C GLY A 967 2.33 -2.61 -49.83
N GLY A 968 1.26 -3.23 -50.33
CA GLY A 968 0.95 -3.32 -51.76
C GLY A 968 -0.47 -2.82 -51.96
N THR A 969 -0.76 -2.18 -53.09
CA THR A 969 -2.07 -1.65 -53.48
C THR A 969 -3.20 -2.56 -52.96
N GLN A 970 -4.12 -1.99 -52.15
CA GLN A 970 -5.38 -2.68 -51.89
C GLN A 970 -5.98 -3.09 -53.24
N PRO A 971 -6.57 -4.29 -53.36
CA PRO A 971 -7.45 -4.56 -54.49
C PRO A 971 -8.45 -3.40 -54.53
N SER A 972 -8.47 -2.66 -55.64
CA SER A 972 -9.43 -1.58 -55.87
C SER A 972 -10.83 -2.10 -55.52
N VAL A 973 -11.67 -1.30 -54.86
CA VAL A 973 -13.06 -1.66 -54.52
C VAL A 973 -13.76 -2.17 -55.77
N LYS A 974 -13.47 -1.58 -56.93
CA LYS A 974 -13.96 -2.00 -58.25
C LYS A 974 -13.66 -3.45 -58.58
N SER A 975 -12.54 -3.99 -58.11
CA SER A 975 -12.14 -5.38 -58.33
C SER A 975 -12.87 -6.38 -57.43
N ASP A 976 -13.57 -5.92 -56.39
CA ASP A 976 -14.37 -6.73 -55.46
C ASP A 976 -15.88 -6.45 -55.57
N LEU A 977 -16.31 -5.52 -56.45
CA LEU A 977 -17.74 -5.29 -56.74
C LEU A 977 -18.31 -6.48 -57.53
N GLY A 978 -19.22 -7.21 -56.89
CA GLY A 978 -20.09 -8.21 -57.49
C GLY A 978 -21.39 -7.60 -58.04
N PRO A 979 -22.48 -8.38 -58.15
CA PRO A 979 -23.73 -7.90 -58.73
C PRO A 979 -24.35 -6.76 -57.91
N GLU A 980 -25.02 -5.84 -58.61
CA GLU A 980 -25.90 -4.86 -57.98
C GLU A 980 -27.07 -5.58 -57.33
N ILE A 981 -27.29 -5.31 -56.04
CA ILE A 981 -28.33 -5.94 -55.22
C ILE A 981 -29.35 -4.92 -54.68
N GLY A 982 -29.12 -3.63 -54.91
CA GLY A 982 -30.05 -2.58 -54.53
C GLY A 982 -29.60 -1.22 -55.07
N ARG A 983 -30.56 -0.32 -55.32
CA ARG A 983 -30.31 1.03 -55.79
C ARG A 983 -31.29 1.99 -55.14
N GLY A 984 -30.75 3.00 -54.46
CA GLY A 984 -31.50 4.13 -53.93
C GLY A 984 -31.22 5.41 -54.72
N GLU A 985 -31.84 6.52 -54.29
CA GLU A 985 -31.59 7.85 -54.85
C GLU A 985 -30.17 8.35 -54.55
N GLU A 986 -29.59 7.94 -53.43
CA GLU A 986 -28.30 8.43 -52.93
C GLU A 986 -27.12 7.45 -53.13
N ALA A 987 -27.39 6.17 -53.38
CA ALA A 987 -26.35 5.14 -53.45
C ALA A 987 -26.74 3.90 -54.27
N VAL A 988 -25.74 3.20 -54.79
CA VAL A 988 -25.89 1.87 -55.39
C VAL A 988 -25.24 0.82 -54.50
N ILE A 989 -25.94 -0.28 -54.24
CA ILE A 989 -25.47 -1.37 -53.38
C ILE A 989 -25.00 -2.54 -54.25
N TYR A 990 -23.76 -2.95 -54.06
CA TYR A 990 -23.15 -4.11 -54.71
C TYR A 990 -22.85 -5.18 -53.67
N ALA A 991 -23.05 -6.46 -53.99
CA ALA A 991 -22.45 -7.54 -53.21
C ALA A 991 -20.92 -7.56 -53.40
N SER A 992 -20.14 -8.01 -52.43
CA SER A 992 -18.74 -8.38 -52.69
C SER A 992 -18.68 -9.68 -53.50
N LEU A 993 -17.59 -9.91 -54.24
CA LEU A 993 -17.42 -11.15 -55.03
C LEU A 993 -17.40 -12.40 -54.16
N ASP A 994 -16.94 -12.31 -52.91
CA ASP A 994 -16.96 -13.41 -51.94
C ASP A 994 -18.33 -13.63 -51.28
N GLY A 995 -19.30 -12.75 -51.57
CA GLY A 995 -20.66 -12.80 -51.04
C GLY A 995 -20.78 -12.49 -49.54
N LYS A 996 -19.70 -12.08 -48.85
CA LYS A 996 -19.71 -11.86 -47.39
C LYS A 996 -20.00 -10.42 -46.99
N SER A 997 -19.74 -9.47 -47.88
CA SER A 997 -19.91 -8.04 -47.65
C SER A 997 -20.83 -7.42 -48.69
N VAL A 998 -21.27 -6.19 -48.41
CA VAL A 998 -21.92 -5.32 -49.38
C VAL A 998 -21.20 -3.97 -49.42
N TYR A 999 -21.12 -3.40 -50.60
CA TYR A 999 -20.55 -2.08 -50.86
C TYR A 999 -21.67 -1.12 -51.21
N LYS A 1000 -21.88 -0.10 -50.38
CA LYS A 1000 -22.73 1.05 -50.69
C LYS A 1000 -21.88 2.12 -51.36
N ASP A 1001 -21.98 2.25 -52.68
CA ASP A 1001 -21.30 3.26 -53.47
C ASP A 1001 -22.02 4.61 -53.33
N LEU A 1002 -21.38 5.54 -52.61
CA LEU A 1002 -21.88 6.89 -52.33
C LEU A 1002 -21.43 7.91 -53.39
N GLY A 1003 -20.79 7.46 -54.47
CA GLY A 1003 -20.37 8.29 -55.58
C GLY A 1003 -19.00 8.98 -55.41
N PRO A 1004 -18.69 9.94 -56.32
CA PRO A 1004 -17.42 10.66 -56.32
C PRO A 1004 -17.18 11.43 -55.02
N THR A 1005 -15.93 11.49 -54.57
CA THR A 1005 -15.52 12.21 -53.37
C THR A 1005 -14.23 13.00 -53.59
N ARG A 1006 -14.06 14.09 -52.83
CA ARG A 1006 -12.79 14.82 -52.74
C ARG A 1006 -11.85 14.26 -51.67
N LEU A 1007 -12.34 13.32 -50.86
CA LEU A 1007 -11.52 12.64 -49.86
C LEU A 1007 -10.44 11.80 -50.56
N THR A 1008 -9.22 11.86 -50.06
CA THR A 1008 -8.09 11.04 -50.53
C THR A 1008 -7.84 9.82 -49.62
N THR A 1009 -8.39 9.83 -48.40
CA THR A 1009 -8.33 8.74 -47.42
C THR A 1009 -9.60 8.76 -46.55
N ALA A 1010 -9.92 7.61 -45.93
CA ALA A 1010 -10.97 7.50 -44.92
C ALA A 1010 -10.49 7.86 -43.50
N GLU A 1011 -9.19 8.02 -43.28
CA GLU A 1011 -8.63 8.38 -41.97
C GLU A 1011 -9.16 9.75 -41.49
N GLY A 1012 -9.69 9.78 -40.27
CA GLY A 1012 -10.28 10.97 -39.66
C GLY A 1012 -11.68 11.35 -40.17
N TYR A 1013 -12.24 10.62 -41.14
CA TYR A 1013 -13.60 10.84 -41.61
C TYR A 1013 -14.60 9.94 -40.87
N THR A 1014 -15.60 10.56 -40.25
CA THR A 1014 -16.67 9.84 -39.53
C THR A 1014 -17.95 9.85 -40.35
N ASN A 1015 -18.55 8.68 -40.53
CA ASN A 1015 -19.87 8.52 -41.14
C ASN A 1015 -20.82 7.93 -40.08
N MET A 1016 -21.95 8.59 -39.83
CA MET A 1016 -22.86 8.22 -38.74
C MET A 1016 -23.56 6.88 -38.98
N GLU A 1017 -23.85 6.52 -40.24
CA GLU A 1017 -24.38 5.21 -40.62
C GLU A 1017 -23.40 4.09 -40.22
N VAL A 1018 -22.10 4.27 -40.48
CA VAL A 1018 -21.05 3.31 -40.06
C VAL A 1018 -20.95 3.21 -38.55
N VAL A 1019 -21.01 4.33 -37.83
CA VAL A 1019 -20.98 4.36 -36.37
C VAL A 1019 -22.17 3.57 -35.79
N ASN A 1020 -23.38 3.83 -36.28
CA ASN A 1020 -24.59 3.16 -35.80
C ASN A 1020 -24.63 1.68 -36.18
N LEU A 1021 -24.18 1.32 -37.39
CA LEU A 1021 -24.04 -0.08 -37.82
C LEU A 1021 -23.06 -0.85 -36.93
N ASN A 1022 -21.91 -0.27 -36.59
CA ASN A 1022 -20.96 -0.89 -35.66
C ASN A 1022 -21.49 -0.95 -34.22
N LYS A 1023 -22.23 0.08 -33.78
CA LYS A 1023 -22.88 0.09 -32.46
C LYS A 1023 -23.96 -1.00 -32.35
N TYR A 1024 -24.69 -1.26 -33.44
CA TYR A 1024 -25.73 -2.29 -33.47
C TYR A 1024 -25.20 -3.71 -33.70
N TYR A 1025 -24.30 -3.92 -34.66
CA TYR A 1025 -23.85 -5.26 -35.09
C TYR A 1025 -22.47 -5.66 -34.53
N GLY A 1026 -21.74 -4.76 -33.88
CA GLY A 1026 -20.40 -4.99 -33.33
C GLY A 1026 -19.30 -4.25 -34.12
N GLU A 1027 -18.18 -3.96 -33.45
CA GLU A 1027 -17.06 -3.28 -34.08
C GLU A 1027 -16.53 -4.03 -35.32
N GLY A 1028 -16.28 -3.28 -36.40
CA GLY A 1028 -15.78 -3.82 -37.66
C GLY A 1028 -16.87 -4.37 -38.59
N PHE A 1029 -18.15 -4.28 -38.22
CA PHE A 1029 -19.26 -4.64 -39.10
C PHE A 1029 -19.35 -3.74 -40.34
N ALA A 1030 -19.06 -2.45 -40.21
CA ALA A 1030 -19.05 -1.46 -41.28
C ALA A 1030 -17.81 -0.56 -41.23
N VAL A 1031 -17.33 -0.11 -42.40
CA VAL A 1031 -16.18 0.80 -42.55
C VAL A 1031 -16.35 1.71 -43.77
N VAL A 1032 -15.83 2.93 -43.69
CA VAL A 1032 -15.73 3.83 -44.85
C VAL A 1032 -14.48 3.45 -45.66
N VAL A 1033 -14.65 3.29 -46.98
CA VAL A 1033 -13.56 3.06 -47.92
C VAL A 1033 -13.54 4.19 -48.94
N VAL A 1034 -12.36 4.76 -49.18
CA VAL A 1034 -12.13 5.77 -50.23
C VAL A 1034 -11.19 5.15 -51.23
N ASP A 1035 -11.64 5.01 -52.47
CA ASP A 1035 -10.87 4.37 -53.53
C ASP A 1035 -11.21 4.95 -54.91
N GLU A 1036 -10.20 5.14 -55.75
CA GLU A 1036 -10.31 5.72 -57.11
C GLU A 1036 -11.16 7.01 -57.19
N GLY A 1037 -11.11 7.87 -56.18
CA GLY A 1037 -11.88 9.12 -56.13
C GLY A 1037 -13.38 8.93 -55.86
N ARG A 1038 -13.76 7.75 -55.35
CA ARG A 1038 -15.12 7.40 -54.93
C ARG A 1038 -15.16 7.00 -53.45
N LYS A 1039 -16.31 7.18 -52.82
CA LYS A 1039 -16.54 6.83 -51.42
C LYS A 1039 -17.50 5.66 -51.35
N TYR A 1040 -17.13 4.64 -50.58
CA TYR A 1040 -17.93 3.45 -50.34
C TYR A 1040 -18.13 3.24 -48.84
N LEU A 1041 -19.25 2.63 -48.45
CA LEU A 1041 -19.35 1.94 -47.16
C LEU A 1041 -19.27 0.45 -47.43
N LYS A 1042 -18.25 -0.21 -46.87
CA LYS A 1042 -18.16 -1.67 -46.86
C LYS A 1042 -18.77 -2.17 -45.56
N MET A 1043 -19.81 -3.01 -45.64
CA MET A 1043 -20.49 -3.53 -44.46
C MET A 1043 -20.77 -5.04 -44.59
N GLY A 1044 -21.00 -5.72 -43.47
CA GLY A 1044 -21.39 -7.12 -43.46
C GLY A 1044 -22.70 -7.36 -44.21
N ARG A 1045 -22.78 -8.45 -44.99
CA ARG A 1045 -24.01 -8.81 -45.69
C ARG A 1045 -25.04 -9.39 -44.71
N ILE A 1046 -26.24 -8.84 -44.72
CA ILE A 1046 -27.40 -9.37 -44.00
C ILE A 1046 -28.25 -10.15 -45.00
N GLU A 1047 -28.50 -11.42 -44.69
CA GLU A 1047 -29.36 -12.29 -45.50
C GLU A 1047 -30.83 -12.04 -45.14
N GLY A 1048 -31.66 -11.68 -46.13
CA GLY A 1048 -33.08 -11.49 -45.96
C GLY A 1048 -33.69 -10.66 -47.08
N VAL A 1049 -34.97 -10.33 -46.94
CA VAL A 1049 -35.72 -9.52 -47.90
C VAL A 1049 -36.14 -8.21 -47.23
N ASP A 1050 -35.99 -7.11 -47.97
CA ASP A 1050 -36.46 -5.79 -47.57
C ASP A 1050 -37.97 -5.80 -47.25
N LEU A 1051 -38.37 -5.26 -46.09
CA LEU A 1051 -39.76 -5.28 -45.64
C LEU A 1051 -40.74 -4.57 -46.59
N SER A 1052 -40.29 -3.60 -47.38
CA SER A 1052 -41.10 -2.91 -48.38
C SER A 1052 -41.43 -3.76 -49.61
N GLN A 1053 -40.76 -4.91 -49.80
CA GLN A 1053 -41.04 -5.84 -50.91
C GLN A 1053 -42.13 -6.87 -50.58
N PHE A 1054 -42.62 -6.90 -49.35
CA PHE A 1054 -43.70 -7.80 -48.95
C PHE A 1054 -45.06 -7.17 -49.27
N GLU A 1055 -46.00 -7.99 -49.73
CA GLU A 1055 -47.40 -7.61 -49.89
C GLU A 1055 -48.19 -7.86 -48.60
N LYS A 1056 -49.43 -7.36 -48.58
CA LYS A 1056 -50.34 -7.46 -47.44
C LYS A 1056 -50.62 -8.94 -47.09
N GLY A 1057 -50.18 -9.36 -45.90
CA GLY A 1057 -50.39 -10.70 -45.39
C GLY A 1057 -49.29 -11.71 -45.69
N ASP A 1058 -48.19 -11.30 -46.32
CA ASP A 1058 -47.08 -12.19 -46.69
C ASP A 1058 -46.23 -12.67 -45.50
N LEU A 1059 -46.20 -11.90 -44.41
CA LEU A 1059 -45.40 -12.24 -43.23
C LEU A 1059 -46.21 -13.08 -42.24
N PRO A 1060 -45.61 -14.14 -41.65
CA PRO A 1060 -46.32 -15.04 -40.75
C PRO A 1060 -46.74 -14.32 -39.46
N ALA A 1061 -47.82 -14.77 -38.82
CA ALA A 1061 -48.32 -14.18 -37.57
C ALA A 1061 -47.26 -14.03 -36.46
N ARG A 1062 -46.26 -14.93 -36.42
CA ARG A 1062 -45.13 -14.87 -35.49
C ARG A 1062 -44.17 -13.69 -35.71
N ALA A 1063 -44.22 -13.03 -36.86
CA ALA A 1063 -43.39 -11.87 -37.18
C ALA A 1063 -43.92 -10.56 -36.55
N ARG A 1064 -45.12 -10.59 -35.95
CA ARG A 1064 -45.84 -9.40 -35.44
C ARG A 1064 -45.04 -8.54 -34.47
N SER A 1065 -44.15 -9.12 -33.65
CA SER A 1065 -43.32 -8.37 -32.70
C SER A 1065 -41.96 -7.94 -33.24
N LEU A 1066 -41.50 -8.50 -34.36
CA LEU A 1066 -40.08 -8.44 -34.72
C LEU A 1066 -39.58 -7.03 -35.05
N LEU A 1067 -40.45 -6.18 -35.62
CA LEU A 1067 -40.09 -4.78 -35.85
C LEU A 1067 -39.99 -3.99 -34.53
N ASP A 1068 -40.81 -4.33 -33.54
CA ASP A 1068 -40.74 -3.72 -32.20
C ASP A 1068 -39.50 -4.16 -31.44
N ASP A 1069 -39.13 -5.44 -31.58
CA ASP A 1069 -37.90 -5.98 -31.02
C ASP A 1069 -36.66 -5.28 -31.63
N ALA A 1070 -36.68 -5.01 -32.94
CA ALA A 1070 -35.63 -4.25 -33.62
C ALA A 1070 -35.51 -2.82 -33.08
N PHE A 1071 -36.63 -2.10 -32.93
CA PHE A 1071 -36.61 -0.75 -32.34
C PHE A 1071 -36.11 -0.74 -30.89
N ALA A 1072 -36.56 -1.69 -30.07
CA ALA A 1072 -36.13 -1.79 -28.68
C ALA A 1072 -34.63 -2.06 -28.57
N GLU A 1073 -34.08 -2.92 -29.44
CA GLU A 1073 -32.64 -3.17 -29.50
C GLU A 1073 -31.85 -1.93 -29.92
N MET A 1074 -32.36 -1.16 -30.90
CA MET A 1074 -31.74 0.11 -31.32
C MET A 1074 -31.74 1.14 -30.19
N GLU A 1075 -32.85 1.32 -29.49
CA GLU A 1075 -32.98 2.27 -28.37
C GLU A 1075 -32.09 1.88 -27.18
N ALA A 1076 -32.02 0.58 -26.84
CA ALA A 1076 -31.14 0.08 -25.79
C ALA A 1076 -29.65 0.30 -26.12
N LYS A 1077 -29.32 0.34 -27.41
CA LYS A 1077 -27.99 0.68 -27.93
C LYS A 1077 -27.85 2.17 -28.23
N ASP A 1078 -28.77 3.02 -27.75
CA ASP A 1078 -28.72 4.46 -27.89
C ASP A 1078 -28.64 4.91 -29.38
N ILE A 1079 -29.51 4.33 -30.22
CA ILE A 1079 -29.67 4.63 -31.64
C ILE A 1079 -31.12 5.04 -31.91
N PHE A 1080 -31.36 6.33 -32.15
CA PHE A 1080 -32.67 6.85 -32.53
C PHE A 1080 -32.66 7.16 -34.04
N HIS A 1081 -33.16 6.22 -34.84
CA HIS A 1081 -33.11 6.31 -36.31
C HIS A 1081 -33.95 7.45 -36.86
N ASN A 1082 -33.34 8.33 -37.65
CA ASN A 1082 -33.98 9.49 -38.26
C ASN A 1082 -35.09 9.14 -39.25
N ASP A 1083 -35.01 7.97 -39.91
CA ASP A 1083 -35.95 7.59 -40.96
C ASP A 1083 -36.28 6.09 -40.99
N PRO A 1084 -37.00 5.58 -39.98
CA PRO A 1084 -37.27 4.15 -39.85
C PRO A 1084 -38.45 3.72 -40.74
N GLN A 1085 -38.30 3.79 -42.05
CA GLN A 1085 -39.27 3.26 -43.03
C GLN A 1085 -39.01 1.78 -43.34
N LEU A 1086 -40.02 1.03 -43.81
CA LEU A 1086 -39.90 -0.42 -44.01
C LEU A 1086 -38.71 -0.83 -44.89
N LYS A 1087 -38.34 -0.05 -45.91
CA LYS A 1087 -37.18 -0.35 -46.75
C LYS A 1087 -35.82 -0.36 -46.03
N ASN A 1088 -35.75 0.26 -44.85
CA ASN A 1088 -34.57 0.29 -44.00
C ASN A 1088 -34.56 -0.89 -43.01
N PHE A 1089 -35.36 -1.91 -43.25
CA PHE A 1089 -35.43 -3.10 -42.43
C PHE A 1089 -35.51 -4.35 -43.30
N ILE A 1090 -34.69 -5.34 -42.97
CA ILE A 1090 -34.61 -6.62 -43.68
C ILE A 1090 -35.20 -7.71 -42.80
N TYR A 1091 -36.17 -8.46 -43.30
CA TYR A 1091 -36.67 -9.66 -42.65
C TYR A 1091 -35.87 -10.89 -43.07
N SER A 1092 -35.24 -11.55 -42.10
CA SER A 1092 -34.59 -12.84 -42.27
C SER A 1092 -35.54 -13.96 -41.85
N ALA A 1093 -36.04 -14.71 -42.82
CA ALA A 1093 -36.85 -15.90 -42.55
C ALA A 1093 -36.04 -17.00 -41.82
N LYS A 1094 -34.72 -17.06 -42.07
CA LYS A 1094 -33.79 -18.00 -41.45
C LYS A 1094 -33.66 -17.75 -39.94
N ASP A 1095 -33.51 -16.49 -39.55
CA ASP A 1095 -33.29 -16.11 -38.15
C ASP A 1095 -34.59 -15.73 -37.44
N ASN A 1096 -35.69 -15.63 -38.20
CA ASN A 1096 -36.97 -15.07 -37.74
C ASN A 1096 -36.75 -13.73 -37.01
N LYS A 1097 -35.97 -12.84 -37.63
CA LYS A 1097 -35.56 -11.53 -37.08
C LYS A 1097 -35.71 -10.44 -38.15
N VAL A 1098 -36.07 -9.24 -37.69
CA VAL A 1098 -36.01 -8.02 -38.49
C VAL A 1098 -34.72 -7.28 -38.13
N TYR A 1099 -33.92 -6.98 -39.16
CA TYR A 1099 -32.62 -6.33 -39.05
C TYR A 1099 -32.71 -4.89 -39.57
N PRO A 1100 -32.39 -3.87 -38.76
CA PRO A 1100 -32.28 -2.51 -39.26
C PRO A 1100 -31.05 -2.37 -40.17
N VAL A 1101 -31.24 -1.74 -41.32
CA VAL A 1101 -30.22 -1.38 -42.29
C VAL A 1101 -30.33 0.12 -42.59
N ASP A 1102 -29.28 0.73 -43.14
CA ASP A 1102 -29.27 2.16 -43.46
C ASP A 1102 -29.56 3.07 -42.24
N MET A 1103 -28.91 2.77 -41.10
CA MET A 1103 -29.17 3.40 -39.82
C MET A 1103 -28.50 4.78 -39.69
N ASP A 1104 -29.13 5.81 -40.26
CA ASP A 1104 -28.84 7.19 -39.90
C ASP A 1104 -29.64 7.58 -38.65
N GLY A 1105 -28.96 7.72 -37.51
CA GLY A 1105 -29.58 7.91 -36.20
C GLY A 1105 -28.70 8.69 -35.23
N LEU A 1106 -29.35 9.32 -34.25
CA LEU A 1106 -28.71 10.16 -33.23
C LEU A 1106 -28.64 9.44 -31.88
N SER A 1107 -27.71 9.86 -31.02
CA SER A 1107 -27.67 9.46 -29.60
C SER A 1107 -28.68 10.25 -28.76
N ALA A 1108 -29.06 9.72 -27.60
CA ALA A 1108 -30.04 10.30 -26.69
C ALA A 1108 -29.71 11.73 -26.27
N GLU A 1109 -28.41 12.07 -26.16
CA GLU A 1109 -27.95 13.43 -25.83
C GLU A 1109 -28.34 14.48 -26.88
N PHE A 1110 -28.55 14.08 -28.14
CA PHE A 1110 -28.99 14.96 -29.23
C PHE A 1110 -30.50 14.88 -29.51
N MET A 1111 -31.24 14.03 -28.77
CA MET A 1111 -32.69 13.85 -28.91
C MET A 1111 -33.48 14.85 -28.07
N VAL A 1112 -33.47 16.12 -28.50
CA VAL A 1112 -34.33 17.17 -27.91
C VAL A 1112 -35.82 16.86 -28.06
N ALA A 1113 -36.69 17.45 -27.22
CA ALA A 1113 -38.12 17.14 -27.16
C ALA A 1113 -38.86 17.13 -28.53
N GLY A 1114 -38.50 18.02 -29.46
CA GLY A 1114 -39.07 18.02 -30.80
C GLY A 1114 -38.60 16.85 -31.69
N ALA A 1115 -37.34 16.41 -31.52
CA ALA A 1115 -36.75 15.31 -32.29
C ALA A 1115 -37.31 13.96 -31.84
N ILE A 1116 -37.52 13.77 -30.53
CA ILE A 1116 -38.13 12.54 -29.99
C ILE A 1116 -39.59 12.39 -30.45
N ASP A 1117 -40.34 13.49 -30.57
CA ASP A 1117 -41.71 13.47 -31.11
C ASP A 1117 -41.74 13.09 -32.59
N VAL A 1118 -40.80 13.60 -33.40
CA VAL A 1118 -40.66 13.22 -34.81
C VAL A 1118 -40.31 11.74 -34.94
N TYR A 1119 -39.35 11.26 -34.16
CA TYR A 1119 -38.96 9.86 -34.10
C TYR A 1119 -40.14 8.95 -33.75
N ASN A 1120 -40.87 9.27 -32.67
CA ASN A 1120 -42.02 8.50 -32.22
C ASN A 1120 -43.14 8.47 -33.27
N ARG A 1121 -43.40 9.58 -33.97
CA ARG A 1121 -44.37 9.62 -35.08
C ARG A 1121 -43.96 8.71 -36.24
N LYS A 1122 -42.69 8.74 -36.65
CA LYS A 1122 -42.17 7.88 -37.73
C LYS A 1122 -42.17 6.40 -37.33
N LYS A 1123 -41.74 6.08 -36.11
CA LYS A 1123 -41.81 4.74 -35.51
C LYS A 1123 -43.24 4.18 -35.52
N GLN A 1124 -44.23 4.99 -35.11
CA GLN A 1124 -45.64 4.57 -35.17
C GLN A 1124 -46.15 4.38 -36.60
N LYS A 1125 -45.68 5.19 -37.56
CA LYS A 1125 -46.03 5.01 -38.98
C LYS A 1125 -45.52 3.67 -39.50
N ALA A 1126 -44.26 3.36 -39.26
CA ALA A 1126 -43.64 2.09 -39.65
C ALA A 1126 -44.33 0.88 -39.03
N ARG A 1127 -44.73 0.97 -37.75
CA ARG A 1127 -45.52 -0.08 -37.07
C ARG A 1127 -46.85 -0.35 -37.76
N ARG A 1128 -47.55 0.70 -38.19
CA ARG A 1128 -48.84 0.55 -38.90
C ARG A 1128 -48.63 -0.14 -40.25
N GLU A 1129 -47.67 0.34 -41.05
CA GLU A 1129 -47.33 -0.24 -42.36
C GLU A 1129 -46.89 -1.71 -42.21
N PHE A 1130 -46.05 -2.02 -41.21
CA PHE A 1130 -45.62 -3.40 -40.93
C PHE A 1130 -46.77 -4.32 -40.51
N SER A 1131 -47.74 -3.81 -39.74
CA SER A 1131 -48.88 -4.60 -39.30
C SER A 1131 -49.77 -5.06 -40.46
N GLU A 1132 -49.79 -4.32 -41.57
CA GLU A 1132 -50.52 -4.71 -42.79
C GLU A 1132 -49.84 -5.89 -43.50
N LEU A 1133 -48.52 -6.06 -43.35
CA LEU A 1133 -47.78 -7.17 -43.94
C LEU A 1133 -48.02 -8.51 -43.22
N ILE A 1134 -48.56 -8.50 -42.00
CA ILE A 1134 -48.78 -9.71 -41.19
C ILE A 1134 -50.09 -10.41 -41.59
N THR A 1135 -50.04 -11.73 -41.83
CA THR A 1135 -51.24 -12.54 -42.09
C THR A 1135 -52.24 -12.43 -40.93
N GLN A 1136 -53.52 -12.18 -41.23
CA GLN A 1136 -54.58 -12.24 -40.22
C GLN A 1136 -54.74 -13.69 -39.75
N ALA A 1137 -54.71 -13.90 -38.43
CA ALA A 1137 -54.97 -15.22 -37.85
C ALA A 1137 -56.42 -15.62 -38.15
N ALA A 1138 -56.63 -16.81 -38.71
CA ALA A 1138 -57.94 -17.44 -38.79
C ALA A 1138 -58.43 -17.87 -37.40
#